data_AF-A0A954MF85-F1
#
_entry.id   AF-A0A954MF85-F1
#
_cell.length_a   1.000
_cell.length_b   1.000
_cell.length_c   1.000
_cell.angle_alpha   90.00
_cell.angle_beta   90.00
_cell.angle_gamma   90.00
#
_symmetry.space_group_name_H-M   'P 1'
#
loop_
_entity.id
_entity.type
_entity.pdbx_description
1 polymer ?
#
loop_
_entity_poly.entity_id
_entity_poly.type
_entity_poly.pdbx_seq_one_letter_code
_entity_poly.pdbx_strand_id
1 'polypeptide(L)'
;MMMTFLLALMTAVPVKAQGIVYPGGTGIGQGKHIVFLAGDHEYRSEETLPALARILSKHHGFRCTVLFNVDPQSGEIVPGNSNMPGMEALDTADLAVVFLRFQNFPVEQMKHLDAYLNRGGPVVGLRTATHAFRMKADEPFAKYSFDHKGDGYELGFGHQILGQTWVGHYGRNHQQSTRITIVDDKRNHPILRGVSDIWVQAGGYVGKPTDGEILTTAQPLNGMTPESPADETKPPQPSEWTRTYKSPSGKSGRVFTSLYGTPEDLLNNGYRRMLINGCLWAVGLEAAIRPDAEISIVGPFHPTTFGNGTHARGVKPADYAGFESPIPASHDAQPSTATAAKGNRRKKAMAEKTLTTPTANAAATTNAAQKKEPLTTGKPAQYVRIELPGDRRILTLAEVEVFSGGKNIAPQGKATQSSNNSGGVASRGIDGNKDPDWGKNGQTHTNNSGEKNPWWELDLGKPTDIEKIGIWNRSGFERRLAGFTLTLLDSDRKPVFQLTDIATPQAMEIDVKAGGKATYLTYDGKPGKPLTGDAMLAGGGGGGRSQSPTSPEPPDLAEVPAGYRDPAPFTFQKNDVVAILGNGLPDRMQHDGWLETLLQSELTGQQVRFRNMSTSGDRPNHYPRSSGQMSMTEYLRKVQPTVVFAFFGYNESFDAKPDDYRKQLIEFVRRTRGAKPNGKDFPRIVLFSPIAQENTHNPNVPDGTAQNVRLAAYTAATQAAAEEAGVAFVDLFHPSLELYEKAQQPLTINGVHLSEDGNKQLAEVIASQLLNKSVSASGAMEALRQAVLDKNLHWWNRYRASDGNDIWGGRSTLKFVDDQSNAEVLQPELTMLDVMTANRDDVVWNRAVGGNKAVDDSNVPKPVPVVSNVGGGSKSSSAEKEGSLEYLSGEEVLNQIAVAKGFEVSLFADEKRFPELVNPVQLQFDTKGRLWAAVWP
;
A
#
# COMPACT_ATOMS: atom_id res chain seq x y z
N MET A 1 44.43 -56.45 28.20
CA MET A 1 43.13 -56.34 28.88
C MET A 1 42.42 -55.14 28.27
N MET A 2 41.38 -55.39 27.46
CA MET A 2 40.63 -54.39 26.70
C MET A 2 39.92 -53.40 27.65
N MET A 3 40.02 -52.11 27.37
CA MET A 3 39.12 -51.11 27.93
C MET A 3 38.61 -50.21 26.82
N THR A 4 37.37 -50.46 26.45
CA THR A 4 36.57 -49.78 25.43
C THR A 4 36.07 -48.46 26.00
N PHE A 5 36.48 -47.32 25.42
CA PHE A 5 35.81 -46.04 25.65
C PHE A 5 34.89 -45.76 24.46
N LEU A 6 33.58 -45.82 24.71
CA LEU A 6 32.54 -45.41 23.78
C LEU A 6 32.50 -43.88 23.77
N LEU A 7 32.95 -43.25 22.68
CA LEU A 7 32.79 -41.82 22.46
C LEU A 7 31.40 -41.60 21.83
N ALA A 8 30.45 -41.09 22.61
CA ALA A 8 29.14 -40.71 22.10
C ALA A 8 29.28 -39.46 21.20
N LEU A 9 29.17 -39.65 19.89
CA LEU A 9 28.99 -38.55 18.93
C LEU A 9 27.62 -37.89 19.21
N MET A 10 27.63 -36.68 19.79
CA MET A 10 26.48 -35.78 19.72
C MET A 10 26.37 -35.25 18.29
N THR A 11 25.55 -35.90 17.46
CA THR A 11 25.09 -35.31 16.21
C THR A 11 24.13 -34.16 16.54
N ALA A 12 24.52 -32.93 16.24
CA ALA A 12 23.61 -31.80 16.21
C ALA A 12 22.57 -32.05 15.10
N VAL A 13 21.36 -32.45 15.49
CA VAL A 13 20.22 -32.54 14.58
C VAL A 13 19.82 -31.09 14.25
N PRO A 14 19.68 -30.71 12.96
CA PRO A 14 19.15 -29.41 12.62
C PRO A 14 17.73 -29.30 13.19
N VAL A 15 17.48 -28.27 13.99
CA VAL A 15 16.16 -27.97 14.54
C VAL A 15 15.22 -27.67 13.38
N LYS A 16 14.45 -28.68 12.94
CA LYS A 16 13.27 -28.46 12.09
C LYS A 16 12.34 -27.53 12.88
N ALA A 17 12.01 -26.36 12.34
CA ALA A 17 10.96 -25.52 12.91
C ALA A 17 9.64 -26.30 12.87
N GLN A 18 9.33 -26.98 13.98
CA GLN A 18 8.17 -27.85 14.13
C GLN A 18 7.03 -27.01 14.75
N GLY A 19 5.77 -27.33 14.39
CA GLY A 19 4.62 -26.74 15.07
C GLY A 19 4.59 -27.05 16.57
N ILE A 20 3.60 -26.52 17.28
CA ILE A 20 3.50 -26.66 18.75
C ILE A 20 2.56 -27.80 19.12
N VAL A 21 3.01 -28.65 20.04
CA VAL A 21 2.21 -29.76 20.58
C VAL A 21 1.82 -29.46 22.02
N TYR A 22 0.52 -29.35 22.27
CA TYR A 22 -0.06 -29.37 23.60
C TYR A 22 -0.41 -30.81 23.97
N PRO A 23 0.09 -31.33 25.12
CA PRO A 23 -0.05 -32.74 25.46
C PRO A 23 -1.51 -33.11 25.73
N GLY A 24 -1.88 -34.34 25.35
CA GLY A 24 -3.15 -34.92 25.79
C GLY A 24 -3.17 -35.14 27.30
N GLY A 25 -4.36 -35.13 27.88
CA GLY A 25 -4.58 -35.28 29.32
C GLY A 25 -5.77 -36.18 29.61
N THR A 26 -6.18 -36.22 30.87
CA THR A 26 -7.42 -36.89 31.29
C THR A 26 -8.63 -36.09 30.79
N GLY A 27 -9.59 -36.73 30.14
CA GLY A 27 -10.80 -36.06 29.66
C GLY A 27 -11.48 -36.82 28.53
N ILE A 28 -12.58 -36.26 28.01
CA ILE A 28 -13.39 -36.88 26.94
C ILE A 28 -12.65 -37.04 25.62
N GLY A 29 -11.59 -36.26 25.39
CA GLY A 29 -10.69 -36.31 24.25
C GLY A 29 -9.44 -37.14 24.46
N GLN A 30 -9.30 -37.84 25.60
CA GLN A 30 -8.12 -38.64 25.89
C GLN A 30 -7.87 -39.68 24.79
N GLY A 31 -6.62 -39.74 24.32
CA GLY A 31 -6.19 -40.64 23.25
C GLY A 31 -6.54 -40.15 21.83
N LYS A 32 -7.21 -38.99 21.68
CA LYS A 32 -7.49 -38.39 20.37
C LYS A 32 -6.54 -37.24 20.06
N HIS A 33 -6.26 -37.04 18.78
CA HIS A 33 -5.33 -36.05 18.26
C HIS A 33 -6.01 -35.05 17.32
N ILE A 34 -5.96 -33.77 17.65
CA ILE A 34 -6.46 -32.68 16.80
C ILE A 34 -5.27 -31.92 16.21
N VAL A 35 -5.27 -31.70 14.90
CA VAL A 35 -4.28 -30.89 14.19
C VAL A 35 -4.92 -29.59 13.70
N PHE A 36 -4.30 -28.47 14.00
CA PHE A 36 -4.75 -27.13 13.64
C PHE A 36 -3.81 -26.54 12.58
N LEU A 37 -4.37 -26.02 11.48
CA LEU A 37 -3.63 -25.43 10.37
C LEU A 37 -3.87 -23.91 10.34
N ALA A 38 -2.92 -23.13 10.87
CA ALA A 38 -2.97 -21.67 10.94
C ALA A 38 -2.13 -21.02 9.83
N GLY A 39 -2.76 -20.22 8.97
CA GLY A 39 -2.08 -19.56 7.84
C GLY A 39 -2.82 -18.38 7.23
N ASP A 40 -3.91 -17.92 7.83
CA ASP A 40 -4.64 -16.73 7.39
C ASP A 40 -3.92 -15.43 7.79
N HIS A 41 -3.73 -14.51 6.84
CA HIS A 41 -2.99 -13.25 7.01
C HIS A 41 -3.82 -12.01 7.37
N GLU A 42 -5.14 -12.14 7.46
CA GLU A 42 -6.08 -11.04 7.77
C GLU A 42 -6.78 -11.28 9.11
N TYR A 43 -7.28 -12.49 9.36
CA TYR A 43 -8.13 -12.88 10.49
C TYR A 43 -7.37 -13.58 11.62
N ARG A 44 -6.03 -13.52 11.60
CA ARG A 44 -5.14 -13.90 12.71
C ARG A 44 -5.34 -15.33 13.22
N SER A 45 -5.38 -16.30 12.29
CA SER A 45 -5.51 -17.72 12.62
C SER A 45 -4.46 -18.24 13.61
N GLU A 46 -3.27 -17.63 13.61
CA GLU A 46 -2.15 -17.90 14.51
C GLU A 46 -2.38 -17.42 15.94
N GLU A 47 -3.46 -16.70 16.23
CA GLU A 47 -3.92 -16.40 17.59
C GLU A 47 -5.11 -17.29 17.97
N THR A 48 -6.11 -17.41 17.08
CA THR A 48 -7.33 -18.22 17.31
C THR A 48 -7.02 -19.69 17.54
N LEU A 49 -6.23 -20.32 16.65
CA LEU A 49 -6.06 -21.77 16.69
C LEU A 49 -5.24 -22.24 17.90
N PRO A 50 -4.15 -21.56 18.33
CA PRO A 50 -3.51 -21.85 19.60
C PRO A 50 -4.44 -21.70 20.81
N ALA A 51 -5.26 -20.65 20.86
CA ALA A 51 -6.22 -20.46 21.96
C ALA A 51 -7.20 -21.64 22.05
N LEU A 52 -7.81 -22.01 20.92
CA LEU A 52 -8.74 -23.14 20.85
C LEU A 52 -8.06 -24.49 21.18
N ALA A 53 -6.85 -24.71 20.68
CA ALA A 53 -6.05 -25.90 20.94
C ALA A 53 -5.74 -26.06 22.44
N ARG A 54 -5.39 -24.98 23.14
CA ARG A 54 -5.11 -25.03 24.58
C ARG A 54 -6.35 -25.37 25.39
N ILE A 55 -7.52 -24.83 25.03
CA ILE A 55 -8.80 -25.16 25.68
C ILE A 55 -9.11 -26.65 25.53
N LEU A 56 -9.07 -27.15 24.28
CA LEU A 56 -9.36 -28.56 23.97
C LEU A 56 -8.36 -29.52 24.64
N SER A 57 -7.08 -29.14 24.70
CA SER A 57 -6.07 -29.94 25.38
C SER A 57 -6.23 -29.93 26.90
N LYS A 58 -6.32 -28.74 27.51
CA LYS A 58 -6.33 -28.57 28.97
C LYS A 58 -7.62 -29.03 29.62
N HIS A 59 -8.77 -28.68 29.03
CA HIS A 59 -10.08 -28.91 29.64
C HIS A 59 -10.77 -30.17 29.14
N HIS A 60 -10.41 -30.66 27.94
CA HIS A 60 -11.05 -31.82 27.34
C HIS A 60 -10.10 -32.99 27.08
N GLY A 61 -8.79 -32.84 27.31
CA GLY A 61 -7.81 -33.93 27.30
C GLY A 61 -7.28 -34.33 25.93
N PHE A 62 -7.56 -33.57 24.87
CA PHE A 62 -7.04 -33.86 23.53
C PHE A 62 -5.53 -33.62 23.44
N ARG A 63 -4.82 -34.46 22.66
CA ARG A 63 -3.52 -34.03 22.13
C ARG A 63 -3.79 -33.03 21.01
N CYS A 64 -3.19 -31.85 21.07
CA CYS A 64 -3.40 -30.81 20.05
C CYS A 64 -2.07 -30.38 19.43
N THR A 65 -1.97 -30.44 18.10
CA THR A 65 -0.80 -29.94 17.35
C THR A 65 -1.23 -28.73 16.54
N VAL A 66 -0.57 -27.59 16.72
CA VAL A 66 -0.80 -26.37 15.93
C VAL A 66 0.35 -26.14 14.97
N LEU A 67 0.03 -26.10 13.69
CA LEU A 67 0.96 -25.84 12.60
C LEU A 67 0.75 -24.42 12.10
N PHE A 68 1.85 -23.76 11.73
CA PHE A 68 1.87 -22.37 11.28
C PHE A 68 2.54 -22.25 9.92
N ASN A 69 2.14 -21.24 9.16
CA ASN A 69 2.93 -20.76 8.05
C ASN A 69 4.22 -20.12 8.58
N VAL A 70 5.38 -20.61 8.16
CA VAL A 70 6.68 -20.11 8.61
C VAL A 70 7.61 -19.76 7.47
N ASP A 71 8.43 -18.75 7.68
CA ASP A 71 9.58 -18.48 6.82
C ASP A 71 10.64 -19.60 7.00
N PRO A 72 11.05 -20.30 5.92
CA PRO A 72 12.02 -21.39 6.01
C PRO A 72 13.41 -20.99 6.52
N GLN A 73 13.80 -19.71 6.40
CA GLN A 73 15.13 -19.23 6.77
C GLN A 73 15.15 -18.74 8.22
N SER A 74 14.19 -17.90 8.62
CA SER A 74 14.15 -17.31 9.97
C SER A 74 13.44 -18.20 10.98
N GLY A 75 12.54 -19.08 10.53
CA GLY A 75 11.63 -19.87 11.36
C GLY A 75 10.51 -19.03 11.99
N GLU A 76 10.36 -17.77 11.59
CA GLU A 76 9.29 -16.89 12.06
C GLU A 76 7.95 -17.28 11.44
N ILE A 77 6.87 -17.09 12.19
CA ILE A 77 5.51 -17.23 11.69
C ILE A 77 5.22 -16.08 10.73
N VAL A 78 4.92 -16.42 9.50
CA VAL A 78 4.58 -15.48 8.43
C VAL A 78 3.22 -15.89 7.86
N PRO A 79 2.12 -15.36 8.42
CA PRO A 79 0.78 -15.64 7.93
C PRO A 79 0.68 -15.34 6.43
N GLY A 80 -0.02 -16.19 5.67
CA GLY A 80 -0.14 -16.05 4.21
C GLY A 80 1.00 -16.65 3.38
N ASN A 81 2.20 -16.91 3.95
CA ASN A 81 3.24 -17.65 3.24
C ASN A 81 2.86 -19.12 3.06
N SER A 82 3.07 -19.71 1.89
CA SER A 82 2.74 -21.12 1.64
C SER A 82 3.87 -22.07 2.03
N ASN A 83 4.20 -22.14 3.32
CA ASN A 83 5.11 -23.14 3.87
C ASN A 83 4.73 -23.50 5.32
N MET A 84 4.24 -24.72 5.53
CA MET A 84 3.77 -25.24 6.81
C MET A 84 4.46 -26.57 7.17
N PRO A 85 5.67 -26.54 7.74
CA PRO A 85 6.34 -27.75 8.19
C PRO A 85 5.54 -28.45 9.31
N GLY A 86 5.60 -29.78 9.36
CA GLY A 86 4.90 -30.59 10.37
C GLY A 86 3.56 -31.16 9.91
N MET A 87 3.16 -30.99 8.64
CA MET A 87 1.90 -31.52 8.10
C MET A 87 1.79 -33.06 8.19
N GLU A 88 2.90 -33.80 8.38
CA GLU A 88 2.87 -35.22 8.71
C GLU A 88 2.08 -35.55 10.00
N ALA A 89 1.86 -34.57 10.88
CA ALA A 89 0.98 -34.72 12.04
C ALA A 89 -0.45 -35.10 11.63
N LEU A 90 -0.90 -34.70 10.44
CA LEU A 90 -2.20 -35.08 9.89
C LEU A 90 -2.33 -36.58 9.65
N ASP A 91 -1.23 -37.33 9.51
CA ASP A 91 -1.30 -38.79 9.27
C ASP A 91 -1.95 -39.55 10.44
N THR A 92 -1.86 -39.00 11.65
CA THR A 92 -2.41 -39.58 12.88
C THR A 92 -3.53 -38.74 13.50
N ALA A 93 -4.01 -37.71 12.81
CA ALA A 93 -5.05 -36.84 13.32
C ALA A 93 -6.45 -37.51 13.27
N ASP A 94 -7.22 -37.31 14.33
CA ASP A 94 -8.66 -37.61 14.42
C ASP A 94 -9.53 -36.43 13.96
N LEU A 95 -8.97 -35.21 13.96
CA LEU A 95 -9.62 -33.98 13.47
C LEU A 95 -8.58 -33.02 12.89
N ALA A 96 -8.92 -32.39 11.77
CA ALA A 96 -8.22 -31.23 11.22
C ALA A 96 -9.08 -29.97 11.41
N VAL A 97 -8.51 -28.95 12.04
CA VAL A 97 -9.12 -27.62 12.15
C VAL A 97 -8.38 -26.68 11.21
N VAL A 98 -9.08 -26.20 10.19
CA VAL A 98 -8.50 -25.46 9.06
C VAL A 98 -8.88 -24.00 9.16
N PHE A 99 -7.89 -23.12 9.25
CA PHE A 99 -8.06 -21.68 9.16
C PHE A 99 -6.94 -21.09 8.29
N LEU A 100 -7.11 -21.31 6.99
CA LEU A 100 -6.15 -21.00 5.94
C LEU A 100 -6.79 -20.10 4.89
N ARG A 101 -5.97 -19.37 4.14
CA ARG A 101 -6.41 -18.55 3.02
C ARG A 101 -5.41 -18.56 1.88
N PHE A 102 -5.87 -18.91 0.68
CA PHE A 102 -5.10 -18.85 -0.57
C PHE A 102 -3.70 -19.51 -0.51
N GLN A 103 -3.59 -20.65 0.14
CA GLN A 103 -2.34 -21.38 0.30
C GLN A 103 -2.01 -22.22 -0.94
N ASN A 104 -0.72 -22.35 -1.23
CA ASN A 104 -0.14 -23.24 -2.23
C ASN A 104 1.09 -23.95 -1.64
N PHE A 105 0.84 -24.87 -0.69
CA PHE A 105 1.93 -25.53 0.03
C PHE A 105 2.73 -26.48 -0.88
N PRO A 106 4.03 -26.71 -0.57
CA PRO A 106 4.83 -27.72 -1.26
C PRO A 106 4.15 -29.08 -1.32
N VAL A 107 4.36 -29.80 -2.41
CA VAL A 107 3.80 -31.16 -2.65
C VAL A 107 4.06 -32.10 -1.47
N GLU A 108 5.27 -32.05 -0.90
CA GLU A 108 5.67 -32.86 0.25
C GLU A 108 4.86 -32.59 1.52
N GLN A 109 4.25 -31.41 1.65
CA GLN A 109 3.38 -31.04 2.75
C GLN A 109 1.92 -31.34 2.40
N MET A 110 1.48 -30.97 1.19
CA MET A 110 0.11 -31.19 0.72
C MET A 110 -0.30 -32.67 0.69
N LYS A 111 0.63 -33.59 0.41
CA LYS A 111 0.34 -35.03 0.38
C LYS A 111 -0.29 -35.55 1.67
N HIS A 112 0.05 -34.96 2.82
CA HIS A 112 -0.49 -35.35 4.11
C HIS A 112 -1.94 -34.90 4.30
N LEU A 113 -2.30 -33.71 3.80
CA LEU A 113 -3.69 -33.26 3.77
C LEU A 113 -4.52 -34.05 2.77
N ASP A 114 -3.98 -34.34 1.58
CA ASP A 114 -4.67 -35.17 0.59
C ASP A 114 -4.92 -36.59 1.16
N ALA A 115 -3.93 -37.21 1.80
CA ALA A 115 -4.09 -38.49 2.48
C ALA A 115 -5.12 -38.44 3.63
N TYR A 116 -5.14 -37.33 4.40
CA TYR A 116 -6.13 -37.09 5.46
C TYR A 116 -7.57 -37.06 4.93
N LEU A 117 -7.80 -36.30 3.85
CA LEU A 117 -9.11 -36.19 3.24
C LEU A 117 -9.50 -37.50 2.53
N ASN A 118 -8.55 -38.18 1.90
CA ASN A 118 -8.79 -39.43 1.17
C ASN A 118 -9.18 -40.60 2.08
N ARG A 119 -8.85 -40.55 3.38
CA ARG A 119 -9.31 -41.52 4.39
C ARG A 119 -10.60 -41.11 5.11
N GLY A 120 -11.20 -39.98 4.73
CA GLY A 120 -12.44 -39.45 5.30
C GLY A 120 -12.27 -38.80 6.67
N GLY A 121 -11.14 -38.13 6.91
CA GLY A 121 -10.90 -37.42 8.17
C GLY A 121 -11.91 -36.29 8.43
N PRO A 122 -12.42 -36.13 9.66
CA PRO A 122 -13.30 -35.01 10.02
C PRO A 122 -12.63 -33.64 9.85
N VAL A 123 -13.40 -32.59 9.52
CA VAL A 123 -12.88 -31.24 9.30
C VAL A 123 -13.71 -30.19 10.04
N VAL A 124 -13.03 -29.26 10.71
CA VAL A 124 -13.64 -28.00 11.15
C VAL A 124 -13.02 -26.88 10.32
N GLY A 125 -13.83 -26.13 9.57
CA GLY A 125 -13.37 -25.01 8.75
C GLY A 125 -13.79 -23.67 9.35
N LEU A 126 -12.86 -22.72 9.48
CA LEU A 126 -13.12 -21.38 10.01
C LEU A 126 -12.90 -20.30 8.95
N ARG A 127 -13.84 -19.35 8.86
CA ARG A 127 -13.82 -18.13 8.05
C ARG A 127 -13.38 -18.39 6.60
N THR A 128 -12.11 -18.13 6.32
CA THR A 128 -11.48 -18.16 5.00
C THR A 128 -11.13 -19.57 4.53
N ALA A 129 -11.34 -20.59 5.36
CA ALA A 129 -11.17 -21.99 4.96
C ALA A 129 -12.02 -22.39 3.74
N THR A 130 -13.12 -21.67 3.48
CA THR A 130 -13.91 -21.76 2.24
C THR A 130 -13.09 -21.50 0.97
N HIS A 131 -11.94 -20.85 1.10
CA HIS A 131 -10.95 -20.61 0.05
C HIS A 131 -9.53 -20.78 0.59
N ALA A 132 -9.34 -21.90 1.32
CA ALA A 132 -8.06 -22.26 1.93
C ALA A 132 -6.90 -22.31 0.92
N PHE A 133 -7.16 -22.71 -0.33
CA PHE A 133 -6.12 -22.96 -1.34
C PHE A 133 -6.33 -22.17 -2.62
N ARG A 134 -5.23 -21.73 -3.22
CA ARG A 134 -5.17 -21.14 -4.56
C ARG A 134 -3.95 -21.68 -5.29
N MET A 135 -4.19 -22.56 -6.25
CA MET A 135 -3.16 -23.32 -6.97
C MET A 135 -3.38 -23.17 -8.47
N LYS A 136 -2.33 -23.27 -9.28
CA LYS A 136 -2.50 -23.26 -10.75
C LYS A 136 -3.10 -24.58 -11.22
N ALA A 137 -3.79 -24.56 -12.35
CA ALA A 137 -4.54 -25.72 -12.85
C ALA A 137 -3.67 -26.96 -13.14
N ASP A 138 -2.38 -26.77 -13.43
CA ASP A 138 -1.39 -27.80 -13.75
C ASP A 138 -0.59 -28.29 -12.54
N GLU A 139 -0.74 -27.66 -11.37
CA GLU A 139 0.00 -28.03 -10.16
C GLU A 139 -0.58 -29.29 -9.51
N PRO A 140 0.25 -30.14 -8.89
CA PRO A 140 -0.24 -31.24 -8.07
C PRO A 140 -1.20 -30.72 -7.00
N PHE A 141 -2.34 -31.39 -6.84
CA PHE A 141 -3.42 -31.00 -5.93
C PHE A 141 -4.23 -29.75 -6.31
N ALA A 142 -4.11 -29.23 -7.54
CA ALA A 142 -4.92 -28.12 -8.06
C ALA A 142 -6.44 -28.28 -7.88
N LYS A 143 -6.91 -29.53 -7.76
CA LYS A 143 -8.31 -29.86 -7.40
C LYS A 143 -8.80 -29.18 -6.12
N TYR A 144 -7.91 -28.80 -5.20
CA TYR A 144 -8.28 -28.10 -3.97
C TYR A 144 -8.40 -26.58 -4.11
N SER A 145 -7.93 -26.00 -5.23
CA SER A 145 -8.03 -24.55 -5.47
C SER A 145 -9.48 -24.09 -5.47
N PHE A 146 -9.78 -23.00 -4.78
CA PHE A 146 -11.17 -22.51 -4.59
C PHE A 146 -11.92 -22.20 -5.89
N ASP A 147 -11.18 -22.02 -6.99
CA ASP A 147 -11.65 -21.72 -8.34
C ASP A 147 -11.47 -22.89 -9.31
N HIS A 148 -11.25 -24.11 -8.80
CA HIS A 148 -11.09 -25.30 -9.62
C HIS A 148 -12.33 -25.57 -10.49
N LYS A 149 -12.10 -26.01 -11.73
CA LYS A 149 -13.15 -26.23 -12.74
C LYS A 149 -13.37 -27.69 -13.12
N GLY A 150 -12.56 -28.62 -12.61
CA GLY A 150 -12.62 -30.04 -12.97
C GLY A 150 -13.69 -30.80 -12.18
N ASP A 151 -14.22 -31.84 -12.82
CA ASP A 151 -15.33 -32.63 -12.30
C ASP A 151 -14.99 -33.32 -10.97
N GLY A 152 -15.95 -33.30 -10.04
CA GLY A 152 -15.85 -33.92 -8.71
C GLY A 152 -15.08 -33.10 -7.67
N TYR A 153 -14.40 -32.03 -8.07
CA TYR A 153 -13.78 -31.05 -7.18
C TYR A 153 -14.00 -29.60 -7.60
N GLU A 154 -15.12 -29.35 -8.28
CA GLU A 154 -15.55 -28.03 -8.72
C GLU A 154 -15.56 -27.07 -7.53
N LEU A 155 -14.98 -25.88 -7.72
CA LEU A 155 -14.85 -24.84 -6.70
C LEU A 155 -14.04 -25.27 -5.45
N GLY A 156 -13.28 -26.36 -5.55
CA GLY A 156 -12.18 -26.69 -4.66
C GLY A 156 -12.54 -27.29 -3.31
N PHE A 157 -11.56 -27.22 -2.40
CA PHE A 157 -11.67 -27.72 -1.03
C PHE A 157 -12.88 -27.14 -0.29
N GLY A 158 -13.09 -25.82 -0.37
CA GLY A 158 -14.20 -25.18 0.34
C GLY A 158 -15.55 -25.71 -0.11
N HIS A 159 -15.76 -25.82 -1.42
CA HIS A 159 -17.01 -26.35 -1.94
C HIS A 159 -17.19 -27.83 -1.62
N GLN A 160 -16.19 -28.66 -1.88
CA GLN A 160 -16.37 -30.11 -1.71
C GLN A 160 -16.31 -30.63 -0.29
N ILE A 161 -15.46 -30.04 0.55
CA ILE A 161 -15.33 -30.46 1.94
C ILE A 161 -16.27 -29.65 2.81
N LEU A 162 -16.21 -28.31 2.72
CA LEU A 162 -16.95 -27.43 3.61
C LEU A 162 -18.38 -27.14 3.14
N GLY A 163 -18.73 -27.43 1.88
CA GLY A 163 -20.03 -27.09 1.31
C GLY A 163 -20.15 -25.67 0.80
N GLN A 164 -19.05 -24.91 0.76
CA GLN A 164 -19.05 -23.59 0.14
C GLN A 164 -17.64 -23.12 -0.24
N THR A 165 -17.48 -22.62 -1.46
CA THR A 165 -16.30 -21.83 -1.85
C THR A 165 -16.42 -20.36 -1.42
N TRP A 166 -15.42 -19.54 -1.74
CA TRP A 166 -15.54 -18.09 -1.57
C TRP A 166 -16.57 -17.49 -2.51
N VAL A 167 -17.54 -16.79 -1.91
CA VAL A 167 -18.57 -16.04 -2.66
C VAL A 167 -18.30 -14.54 -2.57
N GLY A 168 -18.09 -14.03 -1.35
CA GLY A 168 -17.79 -12.61 -1.12
C GLY A 168 -18.16 -12.15 0.28
N HIS A 169 -17.82 -10.90 0.57
CA HIS A 169 -18.26 -10.21 1.78
C HIS A 169 -19.73 -9.80 1.64
N TYR A 170 -20.48 -9.96 2.73
CA TYR A 170 -21.86 -9.51 2.84
C TYR A 170 -21.94 -8.22 3.66
N GLY A 171 -21.30 -8.20 4.84
CA GLY A 171 -21.09 -7.00 5.66
C GLY A 171 -19.73 -6.36 5.42
N ARG A 172 -19.59 -5.09 5.80
CA ARG A 172 -18.32 -4.34 5.72
C ARG A 172 -17.43 -4.67 6.93
N ASN A 173 -16.32 -5.36 6.69
CA ASN A 173 -15.32 -5.60 7.73
C ASN A 173 -14.82 -4.29 8.39
N HIS A 174 -14.47 -4.36 9.67
CA HIS A 174 -14.00 -3.26 10.52
C HIS A 174 -14.99 -2.10 10.73
N GLN A 175 -16.20 -2.18 10.16
CA GLN A 175 -17.26 -1.19 10.30
C GLN A 175 -18.55 -1.83 10.82
N GLN A 176 -18.78 -3.09 10.46
CA GLN A 176 -19.95 -3.87 10.84
C GLN A 176 -19.48 -5.15 11.54
N SER A 177 -19.93 -5.32 12.78
CA SER A 177 -19.92 -6.60 13.49
C SER A 177 -21.10 -7.46 13.07
N THR A 178 -21.19 -8.70 13.58
CA THR A 178 -22.30 -9.61 13.25
C THR A 178 -22.92 -10.16 14.53
N ARG A 179 -24.26 -10.14 14.60
CA ARG A 179 -25.03 -10.96 15.53
C ARG A 179 -25.38 -12.29 14.88
N ILE A 180 -25.04 -13.40 15.54
CA ILE A 180 -25.37 -14.75 15.06
C ILE A 180 -26.53 -15.30 15.89
N THR A 181 -27.56 -15.78 15.19
CA THR A 181 -28.80 -16.30 15.77
C THR A 181 -28.95 -17.77 15.45
N ILE A 182 -29.35 -18.58 16.43
CA ILE A 182 -29.66 -19.99 16.23
C ILE A 182 -30.93 -20.14 15.39
N VAL A 183 -30.90 -21.03 14.39
CA VAL A 183 -32.10 -21.41 13.64
C VAL A 183 -33.01 -22.22 14.57
N ASP A 184 -34.29 -21.83 14.65
CA ASP A 184 -35.22 -22.28 15.69
C ASP A 184 -35.38 -23.81 15.75
N ASP A 185 -35.49 -24.48 14.61
CA ASP A 185 -35.65 -25.94 14.53
C ASP A 185 -34.35 -26.70 14.82
N LYS A 186 -33.20 -26.02 14.89
CA LYS A 186 -31.89 -26.60 15.20
C LYS A 186 -31.47 -26.42 16.65
N ARG A 187 -32.26 -25.76 17.50
CA ARG A 187 -31.92 -25.52 18.92
C ARG A 187 -31.48 -26.77 19.69
N ASN A 188 -31.99 -27.95 19.33
CA ASN A 188 -31.66 -29.22 19.96
C ASN A 188 -30.40 -29.92 19.39
N HIS A 189 -29.80 -29.38 18.33
CA HIS A 189 -28.59 -29.94 17.73
C HIS A 189 -27.45 -29.96 18.76
N PRO A 190 -26.67 -31.04 18.89
CA PRO A 190 -25.66 -31.18 19.95
C PRO A 190 -24.65 -30.02 20.01
N ILE A 191 -24.27 -29.45 18.86
CA ILE A 191 -23.34 -28.31 18.79
C ILE A 191 -23.87 -27.08 19.54
N LEU A 192 -25.19 -26.89 19.57
CA LEU A 192 -25.85 -25.70 20.10
C LEU A 192 -26.18 -25.80 21.60
N ARG A 193 -25.84 -26.91 22.27
CA ARG A 193 -26.09 -27.08 23.70
C ARG A 193 -25.28 -26.07 24.52
N GLY A 194 -25.99 -25.25 25.29
CA GLY A 194 -25.41 -24.20 26.15
C GLY A 194 -24.90 -22.98 25.38
N VAL A 195 -25.18 -22.88 24.07
CA VAL A 195 -24.79 -21.74 23.23
C VAL A 195 -25.88 -20.68 23.27
N SER A 196 -25.51 -19.43 23.59
CA SER A 196 -26.40 -18.27 23.57
C SER A 196 -25.63 -16.99 23.20
N ASP A 197 -26.35 -15.92 22.85
CA ASP A 197 -25.82 -14.55 22.78
C ASP A 197 -24.57 -14.38 21.91
N ILE A 198 -24.58 -15.00 20.73
CA ILE A 198 -23.42 -15.01 19.84
C ILE A 198 -23.29 -13.65 19.13
N TRP A 199 -22.17 -12.99 19.39
CA TRP A 199 -21.76 -11.78 18.69
C TRP A 199 -20.28 -11.89 18.34
N VAL A 200 -19.94 -11.48 17.12
CA VAL A 200 -18.61 -11.62 16.52
C VAL A 200 -18.21 -10.31 15.84
N GLN A 201 -16.92 -9.99 15.87
CA GLN A 201 -16.40 -8.72 15.36
C GLN A 201 -16.24 -8.70 13.83
N ALA A 202 -16.06 -9.87 13.23
CA ALA A 202 -15.94 -9.99 11.80
C ALA A 202 -17.26 -9.62 11.09
N GLY A 203 -17.15 -8.87 10.00
CA GLY A 203 -18.30 -8.56 9.14
C GLY A 203 -18.86 -9.80 8.45
N GLY A 204 -20.14 -9.74 8.08
CA GLY A 204 -20.85 -10.85 7.45
C GLY A 204 -20.18 -11.38 6.19
N TYR A 205 -20.12 -12.70 6.04
CA TYR A 205 -19.80 -13.35 4.76
C TYR A 205 -21.09 -13.78 4.07
N VAL A 206 -21.06 -13.92 2.74
CA VAL A 206 -22.18 -14.53 2.02
C VAL A 206 -22.20 -16.03 2.33
N GLY A 207 -23.28 -16.49 2.97
CA GLY A 207 -23.53 -17.89 3.30
C GLY A 207 -24.49 -18.55 2.30
N LYS A 208 -23.98 -19.54 1.57
CA LYS A 208 -24.67 -20.35 0.56
C LYS A 208 -24.16 -21.80 0.60
N PRO A 209 -24.32 -22.51 1.74
CA PRO A 209 -23.94 -23.91 1.81
C PRO A 209 -24.72 -24.72 0.76
N THR A 210 -24.05 -25.64 0.08
CA THR A 210 -24.64 -26.49 -0.96
C THR A 210 -25.60 -27.53 -0.42
N ASP A 211 -25.37 -27.96 0.81
CA ASP A 211 -26.01 -29.07 1.49
C ASP A 211 -25.72 -28.98 3.00
N GLY A 212 -26.25 -29.94 3.76
CA GLY A 212 -26.04 -30.02 5.20
C GLY A 212 -27.10 -29.28 6.04
N GLU A 213 -26.87 -29.22 7.34
CA GLU A 213 -27.77 -28.61 8.31
C GLU A 213 -27.25 -27.22 8.70
N ILE A 214 -27.96 -26.17 8.32
CA ILE A 214 -27.68 -24.80 8.73
C ILE A 214 -28.11 -24.62 10.19
N LEU A 215 -27.16 -24.35 11.07
CA LEU A 215 -27.39 -24.25 12.52
C LEU A 215 -27.74 -22.82 12.96
N THR A 216 -27.22 -21.83 12.25
CA THR A 216 -27.27 -20.42 12.63
C THR A 216 -27.35 -19.51 11.41
N THR A 217 -27.85 -18.29 11.63
CA THR A 217 -27.81 -17.20 10.66
C THR A 217 -27.09 -15.98 11.24
N ALA A 218 -26.44 -15.21 10.39
CA ALA A 218 -25.65 -14.03 10.69
C ALA A 218 -26.34 -12.77 10.17
N GLN A 219 -26.62 -11.83 11.07
CA GLN A 219 -27.12 -10.49 10.77
C GLN A 219 -25.99 -9.46 10.94
N PRO A 220 -25.52 -8.80 9.87
CA PRO A 220 -24.64 -7.65 9.99
C PRO A 220 -25.28 -6.54 10.81
N LEU A 221 -24.48 -5.88 11.66
CA LEU A 221 -24.88 -4.74 12.48
C LEU A 221 -24.20 -3.46 11.97
N ASN A 222 -24.89 -2.32 12.04
CA ASN A 222 -24.36 -0.99 11.69
C ASN A 222 -23.50 -0.42 12.82
N GLY A 223 -22.45 -1.15 13.18
CA GLY A 223 -21.48 -0.77 14.20
C GLY A 223 -20.70 -1.97 14.72
N MET A 224 -19.74 -1.68 15.60
CA MET A 224 -18.79 -2.65 16.15
C MET A 224 -19.11 -3.04 17.60
N THR A 225 -20.38 -2.90 18.02
CA THR A 225 -20.84 -3.32 19.35
C THR A 225 -22.02 -4.30 19.24
N PRO A 226 -22.26 -5.17 20.25
CA PRO A 226 -23.40 -6.08 20.26
C PRO A 226 -24.77 -5.39 20.18
N GLU A 227 -24.87 -4.15 20.67
CA GLU A 227 -26.10 -3.35 20.71
C GLU A 227 -26.32 -2.54 19.43
N SER A 228 -25.37 -2.57 18.49
CA SER A 228 -25.49 -1.84 17.23
C SER A 228 -26.73 -2.30 16.45
N PRO A 229 -27.48 -1.39 15.81
CA PRO A 229 -28.70 -1.75 15.09
C PRO A 229 -28.38 -2.67 13.92
N ALA A 230 -29.31 -3.56 13.57
CA ALA A 230 -29.16 -4.42 12.40
C ALA A 230 -29.07 -3.59 11.11
N ASP A 231 -28.27 -4.05 10.15
CA ASP A 231 -28.28 -3.49 8.81
C ASP A 231 -29.54 -3.98 8.05
N GLU A 232 -30.57 -3.14 8.03
CA GLU A 232 -31.86 -3.43 7.39
C GLU A 232 -31.75 -3.69 5.88
N THR A 233 -30.65 -3.28 5.24
CA THR A 233 -30.41 -3.56 3.81
C THR A 233 -29.89 -4.97 3.56
N LYS A 234 -29.59 -5.73 4.61
CA LYS A 234 -28.90 -7.03 4.55
C LYS A 234 -29.61 -8.07 5.42
N PRO A 235 -30.56 -8.85 4.85
CA PRO A 235 -31.19 -9.95 5.58
C PRO A 235 -30.18 -10.99 6.11
N PRO A 236 -30.49 -11.69 7.22
CA PRO A 236 -29.59 -12.69 7.78
C PRO A 236 -29.19 -13.78 6.78
N GLN A 237 -27.92 -14.17 6.79
CA GLN A 237 -27.37 -15.24 5.93
C GLN A 237 -26.99 -16.47 6.76
N PRO A 238 -27.03 -17.70 6.22
CA PRO A 238 -26.43 -18.87 6.87
C PRO A 238 -24.99 -18.60 7.35
N SER A 239 -24.63 -19.00 8.57
CA SER A 239 -23.30 -18.69 9.13
C SER A 239 -22.52 -19.92 9.58
N GLU A 240 -23.16 -20.84 10.30
CA GLU A 240 -22.57 -22.12 10.69
C GLU A 240 -23.45 -23.27 10.23
N TRP A 241 -22.82 -24.33 9.74
CA TRP A 241 -23.52 -25.54 9.30
C TRP A 241 -22.69 -26.79 9.51
N THR A 242 -23.37 -27.93 9.48
CA THR A 242 -22.75 -29.25 9.47
C THR A 242 -23.03 -29.96 8.15
N ARG A 243 -22.08 -30.76 7.68
CA ARG A 243 -22.32 -31.69 6.57
C ARG A 243 -21.43 -32.92 6.69
N THR A 244 -21.55 -33.81 5.71
CA THR A 244 -20.53 -34.84 5.48
C THR A 244 -20.02 -34.76 4.05
N TYR A 245 -18.79 -35.20 3.83
CA TYR A 245 -18.23 -35.42 2.49
C TYR A 245 -17.87 -36.91 2.34
N LYS A 246 -17.86 -37.40 1.11
CA LYS A 246 -17.45 -38.78 0.79
C LYS A 246 -16.01 -38.77 0.32
N SER A 247 -15.16 -39.54 1.00
CA SER A 247 -13.79 -39.79 0.56
C SER A 247 -13.75 -40.87 -0.54
N PRO A 248 -12.68 -40.92 -1.36
CA PRO A 248 -12.46 -42.01 -2.31
C PRO A 248 -12.42 -43.40 -1.66
N SER A 249 -12.07 -43.51 -0.37
CA SER A 249 -12.12 -44.79 0.35
C SER A 249 -13.54 -45.23 0.76
N GLY A 250 -14.58 -44.48 0.38
CA GLY A 250 -15.98 -44.72 0.75
C GLY A 250 -16.36 -44.28 2.18
N LYS A 251 -15.41 -43.81 2.98
CA LYS A 251 -15.67 -43.29 4.33
C LYS A 251 -16.23 -41.87 4.26
N SER A 252 -17.19 -41.57 5.13
CA SER A 252 -17.72 -40.21 5.29
C SER A 252 -16.89 -39.44 6.32
N GLY A 253 -16.41 -38.25 5.95
CA GLY A 253 -15.87 -37.29 6.91
C GLY A 253 -16.95 -36.34 7.40
N ARG A 254 -17.01 -36.10 8.72
CA ARG A 254 -17.91 -35.10 9.33
C ARG A 254 -17.31 -33.71 9.23
N VAL A 255 -18.13 -32.73 8.92
CA VAL A 255 -17.69 -31.35 8.74
C VAL A 255 -18.55 -30.39 9.53
N PHE A 256 -17.89 -29.49 10.25
CA PHE A 256 -18.51 -28.31 10.85
C PHE A 256 -17.82 -27.07 10.29
N THR A 257 -18.59 -26.16 9.73
CA THR A 257 -18.07 -24.92 9.12
C THR A 257 -18.61 -23.73 9.87
N SER A 258 -17.73 -22.78 10.20
CA SER A 258 -18.11 -21.43 10.65
C SER A 258 -17.52 -20.41 9.69
N LEU A 259 -18.33 -19.46 9.24
CA LEU A 259 -17.86 -18.32 8.45
C LEU A 259 -17.18 -17.23 9.27
N TYR A 260 -16.85 -17.50 10.54
CA TYR A 260 -16.25 -16.60 11.52
C TYR A 260 -15.05 -17.27 12.18
N GLY A 261 -14.37 -16.57 13.10
CA GLY A 261 -13.24 -17.16 13.83
C GLY A 261 -12.07 -16.22 14.12
N THR A 262 -12.23 -14.89 13.94
CA THR A 262 -11.17 -13.96 14.36
C THR A 262 -10.91 -14.12 15.86
N PRO A 263 -9.68 -13.92 16.38
CA PRO A 263 -9.38 -14.18 17.79
C PRO A 263 -10.27 -13.39 18.77
N GLU A 264 -10.75 -12.20 18.39
CA GLU A 264 -11.71 -11.43 19.18
C GLU A 264 -13.08 -12.11 19.32
N ASP A 265 -13.48 -12.94 18.35
CA ASP A 265 -14.74 -13.69 18.43
C ASP A 265 -14.70 -14.72 19.57
N LEU A 266 -13.51 -15.22 19.95
CA LEU A 266 -13.35 -16.16 21.07
C LEU A 266 -13.62 -15.51 22.44
N LEU A 267 -13.65 -14.18 22.53
CA LEU A 267 -14.04 -13.48 23.76
C LEU A 267 -15.53 -13.65 24.06
N ASN A 268 -16.36 -13.95 23.05
CA ASN A 268 -17.76 -14.28 23.24
C ASN A 268 -17.92 -15.74 23.69
N ASN A 269 -18.50 -15.95 24.88
CA ASN A 269 -18.69 -17.28 25.48
C ASN A 269 -19.52 -18.22 24.60
N GLY A 270 -20.58 -17.71 23.98
CA GLY A 270 -21.46 -18.48 23.11
C GLY A 270 -20.74 -18.98 21.87
N TYR A 271 -20.04 -18.07 21.18
CA TYR A 271 -19.26 -18.41 19.99
C TYR A 271 -18.15 -19.43 20.30
N ARG A 272 -17.38 -19.17 21.36
CA ARG A 272 -16.32 -20.08 21.82
C ARG A 272 -16.86 -21.47 22.16
N ARG A 273 -17.98 -21.56 22.89
CA ARG A 273 -18.63 -22.85 23.19
C ARG A 273 -19.06 -23.57 21.93
N MET A 274 -19.64 -22.86 20.96
CA MET A 274 -20.06 -23.42 19.68
C MET A 274 -18.89 -24.05 18.91
N LEU A 275 -17.73 -23.39 18.85
CA LEU A 275 -16.54 -23.94 18.21
C LEU A 275 -16.02 -25.20 18.92
N ILE A 276 -15.97 -25.20 20.25
CA ILE A 276 -15.56 -26.37 21.06
C ILE A 276 -16.52 -27.53 20.83
N ASN A 277 -17.82 -27.28 20.93
CA ASN A 277 -18.85 -28.28 20.68
C ASN A 277 -18.80 -28.81 19.24
N GLY A 278 -18.50 -27.95 18.25
CA GLY A 278 -18.28 -28.33 16.86
C GLY A 278 -17.11 -29.29 16.69
N CYS A 279 -15.99 -29.05 17.39
CA CYS A 279 -14.85 -29.97 17.41
C CYS A 279 -15.23 -31.32 18.03
N LEU A 280 -15.92 -31.32 19.17
CA LEU A 280 -16.39 -32.54 19.84
C LEU A 280 -17.36 -33.35 18.96
N TRP A 281 -18.31 -32.67 18.32
CA TRP A 281 -19.25 -33.30 17.39
C TRP A 281 -18.51 -33.89 16.18
N ALA A 282 -17.54 -33.17 15.59
CA ALA A 282 -16.82 -33.65 14.41
C ALA A 282 -16.08 -34.99 14.67
N VAL A 283 -15.58 -35.20 15.89
CA VAL A 283 -14.90 -36.45 16.29
C VAL A 283 -15.80 -37.53 16.88
N GLY A 284 -17.12 -37.37 16.85
CA GLY A 284 -18.06 -38.39 17.35
C GLY A 284 -18.31 -38.37 18.87
N LEU A 285 -18.10 -37.22 19.52
CA LEU A 285 -18.28 -37.06 20.98
C LEU A 285 -19.52 -36.24 21.33
N GLU A 286 -20.53 -36.17 20.46
CA GLU A 286 -21.76 -35.41 20.70
C GLU A 286 -22.55 -35.83 21.95
N ALA A 287 -22.42 -37.08 22.38
CA ALA A 287 -23.02 -37.56 23.63
C ALA A 287 -22.35 -36.97 24.87
N ALA A 288 -21.09 -36.55 24.76
CA ALA A 288 -20.31 -35.96 25.85
C ALA A 288 -20.42 -34.42 25.91
N ILE A 289 -21.09 -33.78 24.94
CA ILE A 289 -21.32 -32.33 24.93
C ILE A 289 -22.32 -31.97 26.03
N ARG A 290 -21.85 -31.21 27.02
CA ARG A 290 -22.65 -30.68 28.12
C ARG A 290 -22.73 -29.14 28.03
N PRO A 291 -23.88 -28.54 28.40
CA PRO A 291 -24.05 -27.08 28.36
C PRO A 291 -23.13 -26.33 29.33
N ASP A 292 -22.65 -27.01 30.38
CA ASP A 292 -21.80 -26.48 31.45
C ASP A 292 -20.32 -26.91 31.31
N ALA A 293 -19.93 -27.51 30.18
CA ALA A 293 -18.54 -27.90 29.95
C ALA A 293 -17.62 -26.67 30.06
N GLU A 294 -16.42 -26.89 30.61
CA GLU A 294 -15.41 -25.85 30.80
C GLU A 294 -14.92 -25.31 29.44
N ILE A 295 -14.90 -23.98 29.29
CA ILE A 295 -14.54 -23.30 28.04
C ILE A 295 -13.61 -22.11 28.25
N SER A 296 -13.17 -21.86 29.49
CA SER A 296 -12.29 -20.74 29.83
C SER A 296 -11.03 -20.72 28.98
N ILE A 297 -10.53 -19.51 28.69
CA ILE A 297 -9.27 -19.36 27.96
C ILE A 297 -8.15 -19.90 28.86
N VAL A 298 -7.21 -20.62 28.26
CA VAL A 298 -6.04 -21.16 28.95
C VAL A 298 -4.81 -20.29 28.67
N GLY A 299 -4.35 -19.60 29.70
CA GLY A 299 -3.24 -18.65 29.64
C GLY A 299 -3.64 -17.23 29.24
N PRO A 300 -2.70 -16.28 29.20
CA PRO A 300 -2.96 -14.91 28.76
C PRO A 300 -3.40 -14.86 27.29
N PHE A 301 -4.50 -14.17 27.03
CA PHE A 301 -5.05 -13.97 25.68
C PHE A 301 -5.60 -12.55 25.55
N HIS A 302 -4.85 -11.71 24.83
CA HIS A 302 -5.19 -10.32 24.56
C HIS A 302 -5.20 -10.14 23.04
N PRO A 303 -6.29 -10.54 22.37
CA PRO A 303 -6.28 -10.73 20.93
C PRO A 303 -6.04 -9.43 20.16
N THR A 304 -5.30 -9.52 19.06
CA THR A 304 -5.14 -8.40 18.13
C THR A 304 -6.41 -8.20 17.33
N THR A 305 -6.82 -6.95 17.12
CA THR A 305 -7.88 -6.66 16.15
C THR A 305 -7.48 -7.12 14.75
N PHE A 306 -8.33 -7.97 14.15
CA PHE A 306 -8.05 -8.53 12.83
C PHE A 306 -7.88 -7.43 11.78
N GLY A 307 -7.06 -7.70 10.77
CA GLY A 307 -6.73 -6.78 9.70
C GLY A 307 -5.49 -7.20 8.94
N ASN A 308 -5.34 -6.72 7.71
CA ASN A 308 -4.16 -7.00 6.91
C ASN A 308 -2.91 -6.42 7.57
N GLY A 309 -1.91 -7.28 7.81
CA GLY A 309 -0.62 -6.87 8.36
C GLY A 309 -0.63 -6.56 9.86
N THR A 310 -1.70 -6.87 10.59
CA THR A 310 -1.79 -6.61 12.05
C THR A 310 -1.13 -7.70 12.90
N HIS A 311 -0.82 -8.87 12.34
CA HIS A 311 0.49 -9.51 12.48
C HIS A 311 1.44 -9.21 13.66
N ALA A 312 1.56 -10.05 14.69
CA ALA A 312 2.74 -9.98 15.57
C ALA A 312 4.02 -10.42 14.82
N ARG A 313 5.08 -9.60 14.84
CA ARG A 313 6.33 -9.85 14.08
C ARG A 313 7.44 -10.42 14.97
N GLY A 314 8.37 -11.17 14.37
CA GLY A 314 9.46 -11.81 15.11
C GLY A 314 9.04 -13.01 15.96
N VAL A 315 7.78 -13.44 15.85
CA VAL A 315 7.20 -14.54 16.62
C VAL A 315 7.51 -15.86 15.93
N LYS A 316 7.94 -16.85 16.70
CA LYS A 316 8.21 -18.23 16.27
C LYS A 316 7.20 -19.17 16.93
N PRO A 317 6.98 -20.39 16.39
CA PRO A 317 6.10 -21.37 17.03
C PRO A 317 6.45 -21.59 18.51
N ALA A 318 7.74 -21.65 18.85
CA ALA A 318 8.21 -21.84 20.22
C ALA A 318 7.69 -20.81 21.24
N ASP A 319 7.33 -19.60 20.80
CA ASP A 319 6.81 -18.55 21.69
C ASP A 319 5.40 -18.86 22.21
N TYR A 320 4.69 -19.80 21.56
CA TYR A 320 3.40 -20.33 22.01
C TYR A 320 3.54 -21.52 22.97
N ALA A 321 4.77 -21.93 23.32
CA ALA A 321 5.01 -23.13 24.11
C ALA A 321 4.47 -22.98 25.55
N GLY A 322 3.76 -24.00 26.03
CA GLY A 322 3.19 -24.03 27.38
C GLY A 322 1.81 -23.39 27.51
N PHE A 323 1.07 -23.75 28.56
CA PHE A 323 -0.29 -23.25 28.79
C PHE A 323 -0.32 -21.83 29.37
N GLU A 324 0.74 -21.41 30.05
CA GLU A 324 0.82 -20.11 30.73
C GLU A 324 1.53 -19.02 29.91
N SER A 325 2.12 -19.37 28.76
CA SER A 325 2.74 -18.36 27.88
C SER A 325 1.66 -17.50 27.24
N PRO A 326 1.92 -16.20 27.00
CA PRO A 326 0.99 -15.39 26.24
C PRO A 326 0.82 -15.97 24.83
N ILE A 327 -0.38 -15.86 24.29
CA ILE A 327 -0.59 -16.01 22.84
C ILE A 327 -0.20 -14.66 22.22
N PRO A 328 0.93 -14.57 21.49
CA PRO A 328 1.47 -13.29 21.04
C PRO A 328 0.48 -12.50 20.18
N ALA A 329 0.16 -11.29 20.62
CA ALA A 329 -0.61 -10.29 19.90
C ALA A 329 0.26 -9.07 19.57
N SER A 330 -0.08 -8.30 18.53
CA SER A 330 0.78 -7.20 18.07
C SER A 330 0.78 -5.99 19.00
N HIS A 331 -0.16 -5.93 19.95
CA HIS A 331 -0.18 -4.92 21.01
C HIS A 331 0.71 -5.30 22.22
N ASP A 332 1.15 -6.56 22.34
CA ASP A 332 1.99 -7.05 23.46
C ASP A 332 3.49 -6.74 23.28
N ALA A 333 3.88 -6.07 22.20
CA ALA A 333 5.21 -5.47 22.09
C ALA A 333 5.20 -4.05 22.67
N GLN A 334 5.34 -3.95 24.00
CA GLN A 334 5.69 -2.71 24.71
C GLN A 334 7.00 -2.90 25.50
N PRO A 335 7.76 -1.81 25.72
CA PRO A 335 9.20 -1.83 25.91
C PRO A 335 9.62 -2.50 27.22
N SER A 336 10.75 -3.19 27.21
CA SER A 336 11.34 -3.76 28.43
C SER A 336 11.76 -2.65 29.40
N THR A 337 10.89 -2.31 30.34
CA THR A 337 11.27 -1.70 31.62
C THR A 337 10.99 -2.70 32.73
N ALA A 338 12.03 -3.38 33.20
CA ALA A 338 11.97 -4.12 34.45
C ALA A 338 12.17 -3.13 35.61
N THR A 339 11.12 -2.87 36.38
CA THR A 339 11.17 -2.12 37.64
C THR A 339 11.33 -3.11 38.80
N ALA A 340 12.41 -2.98 39.58
CA ALA A 340 12.41 -3.41 40.97
C ALA A 340 12.15 -2.19 41.86
N ALA A 341 10.98 -2.16 42.48
CA ALA A 341 10.55 -1.11 43.39
C ALA A 341 11.32 -1.15 44.73
N LYS A 342 11.65 0.03 45.28
CA LYS A 342 11.36 0.42 46.68
C LYS A 342 11.84 1.83 47.01
N GLY A 343 10.91 2.66 47.50
CA GLY A 343 11.13 3.50 48.68
C GLY A 343 11.75 4.88 48.50
N ASN A 344 10.89 5.90 48.46
CA ASN A 344 11.27 7.29 48.60
C ASN A 344 11.48 7.63 50.10
N ARG A 345 12.72 7.91 50.55
CA ARG A 345 12.99 8.62 51.82
C ARG A 345 14.27 9.48 51.73
N ARG A 346 14.03 10.80 51.67
CA ARG A 346 14.74 11.93 52.32
C ARG A 346 16.29 11.97 52.31
N LYS A 347 16.79 13.03 51.66
CA LYS A 347 17.78 14.04 52.12
C LYS A 347 18.81 13.60 53.19
N LYS A 348 20.08 13.53 52.78
CA LYS A 348 21.29 14.21 53.35
C LYS A 348 22.51 13.64 52.62
N ALA A 349 23.19 14.43 51.80
CA ALA A 349 24.30 15.31 52.17
C ALA A 349 25.65 14.58 52.28
N MET A 350 26.62 15.19 51.58
CA MET A 350 28.06 15.19 51.83
C MET A 350 28.94 14.03 51.32
N ALA A 351 29.82 14.47 50.41
CA ALA A 351 31.28 14.43 50.54
C ALA A 351 32.05 13.39 49.70
N GLU A 352 32.75 13.94 48.71
CA GLU A 352 34.20 13.83 48.51
C GLU A 352 34.87 12.45 48.39
N LYS A 353 35.44 12.18 47.20
CA LYS A 353 36.90 12.07 46.90
C LYS A 353 37.10 11.18 45.66
N THR A 354 37.41 11.81 44.53
CA THR A 354 38.73 12.01 43.89
C THR A 354 39.22 10.88 42.97
N LEU A 355 39.53 11.33 41.74
CA LEU A 355 40.70 11.01 40.91
C LEU A 355 40.95 9.54 40.54
N THR A 356 40.84 9.23 39.25
CA THR A 356 41.99 9.30 38.32
C THR A 356 41.59 8.90 36.91
N THR A 357 41.95 9.74 35.94
CA THR A 357 42.13 9.37 34.53
C THR A 357 43.43 8.55 34.42
N PRO A 358 43.55 7.70 33.38
CA PRO A 358 44.59 8.02 32.42
C PRO A 358 44.11 7.95 30.97
N THR A 359 44.52 8.98 30.24
CA THR A 359 44.53 9.13 28.78
C THR A 359 45.66 8.31 28.16
N ALA A 360 45.41 7.71 26.99
CA ALA A 360 46.32 7.60 25.82
C ALA A 360 45.52 7.00 24.65
N ASN A 361 45.09 7.80 23.66
CA ASN A 361 45.78 8.16 22.42
C ASN A 361 46.15 6.98 21.49
N ALA A 362 45.44 6.92 20.35
CA ALA A 362 45.88 6.52 18.99
C ALA A 362 44.66 5.89 18.27
N ALA A 363 44.33 6.15 17.01
CA ALA A 363 44.83 7.08 16.01
C ALA A 363 43.71 7.16 14.97
N ALA A 364 43.48 8.35 14.43
CA ALA A 364 42.74 8.51 13.20
C ALA A 364 43.55 7.86 12.06
N THR A 365 42.98 6.88 11.40
CA THR A 365 43.33 6.54 10.03
C THR A 365 42.09 6.72 9.16
N THR A 366 42.17 7.77 8.36
CA THR A 366 41.45 7.98 7.12
C THR A 366 41.27 6.69 6.34
N ASN A 367 40.06 6.37 5.89
CA ASN A 367 39.88 5.53 4.72
C ASN A 367 39.08 6.28 3.67
N ALA A 368 39.80 6.60 2.61
CA ALA A 368 39.32 7.17 1.37
C ALA A 368 38.22 6.29 0.75
N ALA A 369 37.35 6.94 -0.02
CA ALA A 369 36.46 6.30 -0.96
C ALA A 369 37.28 5.43 -1.94
N GLN A 370 37.23 4.11 -1.75
CA GLN A 370 37.68 3.17 -2.77
C GLN A 370 36.50 2.87 -3.69
N LYS A 371 36.56 3.41 -4.92
CA LYS A 371 35.96 2.74 -6.08
C LYS A 371 36.56 1.33 -6.11
N LYS A 372 35.77 0.30 -5.77
CA LYS A 372 36.21 -1.09 -5.95
C LYS A 372 36.30 -1.36 -7.45
N GLU A 373 37.51 -1.53 -7.96
CA GLU A 373 37.72 -2.16 -9.25
C GLU A 373 37.12 -3.58 -9.24
N PRO A 374 36.57 -4.07 -10.37
CA PRO A 374 36.07 -5.43 -10.46
C PRO A 374 37.19 -6.43 -10.10
N LEU A 375 36.92 -7.29 -9.11
CA LEU A 375 37.74 -8.45 -8.78
C LEU A 375 37.83 -9.32 -10.03
N THR A 376 38.89 -9.21 -10.82
CA THR A 376 39.17 -10.14 -11.93
C THR A 376 40.03 -11.26 -11.36
N THR A 377 39.41 -12.21 -10.68
CA THR A 377 40.13 -13.42 -10.31
C THR A 377 40.00 -14.41 -11.46
N GLY A 378 41.13 -14.92 -11.97
CA GLY A 378 41.18 -16.05 -12.89
C GLY A 378 40.77 -17.37 -12.22
N LYS A 379 39.81 -17.32 -11.30
CA LYS A 379 39.24 -18.45 -10.58
C LYS A 379 37.94 -18.86 -11.28
N PRO A 380 37.71 -20.16 -11.51
CA PRO A 380 36.46 -20.64 -12.07
C PRO A 380 35.27 -20.26 -11.16
N ALA A 381 34.15 -19.87 -11.76
CA ALA A 381 32.90 -19.58 -11.07
C ALA A 381 31.95 -20.77 -11.18
N GLN A 382 31.19 -21.05 -10.12
CA GLN A 382 30.11 -22.03 -10.15
C GLN A 382 28.74 -21.35 -10.25
N TYR A 383 28.58 -20.17 -9.65
CA TYR A 383 27.30 -19.46 -9.61
C TYR A 383 27.35 -18.15 -10.40
N VAL A 384 26.29 -17.87 -11.16
CA VAL A 384 26.04 -16.58 -11.83
C VAL A 384 24.80 -15.96 -11.21
N ARG A 385 24.94 -14.82 -10.53
CA ARG A 385 23.85 -14.15 -9.83
C ARG A 385 23.58 -12.77 -10.41
N ILE A 386 22.32 -12.51 -10.77
CA ILE A 386 21.78 -11.21 -11.16
C ILE A 386 20.86 -10.76 -10.03
N GLU A 387 21.14 -9.60 -9.44
CA GLU A 387 20.38 -9.06 -8.30
C GLU A 387 19.99 -7.61 -8.58
N LEU A 388 18.81 -7.18 -8.10
CA LEU A 388 18.38 -5.79 -8.13
C LEU A 388 18.46 -5.18 -6.73
N PRO A 389 19.51 -4.41 -6.40
CA PRO A 389 19.57 -3.73 -5.11
C PRO A 389 18.37 -2.79 -4.89
N GLY A 390 17.86 -2.76 -3.67
CA GLY A 390 16.79 -1.87 -3.23
C GLY A 390 15.50 -2.60 -2.83
N ASP A 391 14.56 -1.82 -2.29
CA ASP A 391 13.27 -2.32 -1.82
C ASP A 391 12.21 -2.32 -2.94
N ARG A 392 11.26 -3.26 -2.87
CA ARG A 392 10.11 -3.39 -3.78
C ARG A 392 10.50 -3.50 -5.26
N ARG A 393 11.64 -4.11 -5.54
CA ARG A 393 12.10 -4.38 -6.91
C ARG A 393 11.44 -5.64 -7.45
N ILE A 394 11.26 -5.71 -8.76
CA ILE A 394 10.72 -6.88 -9.47
C ILE A 394 11.72 -7.26 -10.54
N LEU A 395 12.24 -8.49 -10.52
CA LEU A 395 13.20 -8.99 -11.50
C LEU A 395 12.48 -9.80 -12.56
N THR A 396 12.73 -9.46 -13.82
CA THR A 396 12.30 -10.22 -15.01
C THR A 396 13.46 -10.30 -15.98
N LEU A 397 13.73 -11.49 -16.50
CA LEU A 397 14.77 -11.78 -17.49
C LEU A 397 14.15 -12.62 -18.59
N ALA A 398 14.44 -12.32 -19.86
CA ALA A 398 14.04 -13.19 -20.96
C ALA A 398 15.05 -14.34 -21.12
N GLU A 399 16.34 -14.04 -21.20
CA GLU A 399 17.37 -15.08 -21.32
C GLU A 399 18.68 -14.61 -20.66
N VAL A 400 19.41 -15.55 -20.08
CA VAL A 400 20.77 -15.37 -19.57
C VAL A 400 21.66 -16.46 -20.17
N GLU A 401 22.59 -16.04 -21.02
CA GLU A 401 23.58 -16.91 -21.61
C GLU A 401 24.90 -16.84 -20.85
N VAL A 402 25.58 -17.96 -20.67
CA VAL A 402 26.88 -18.04 -20.01
C VAL A 402 27.83 -18.82 -20.90
N PHE A 403 28.89 -18.18 -21.38
CA PHE A 403 29.82 -18.78 -22.34
C PHE A 403 31.11 -19.27 -21.66
N SER A 404 31.52 -20.50 -22.01
CA SER A 404 32.80 -21.10 -21.66
C SER A 404 33.30 -21.94 -22.83
N GLY A 405 34.56 -21.77 -23.23
CA GLY A 405 35.11 -22.42 -24.43
C GLY A 405 34.34 -22.09 -25.70
N GLY A 406 33.81 -20.87 -25.81
CA GLY A 406 32.99 -20.42 -26.94
C GLY A 406 31.58 -21.03 -27.04
N LYS A 407 31.10 -21.77 -26.02
CA LYS A 407 29.75 -22.39 -26.01
C LYS A 407 28.89 -21.84 -24.88
N ASN A 408 27.60 -21.60 -25.15
CA ASN A 408 26.64 -21.29 -24.09
C ASN A 408 26.36 -22.55 -23.26
N ILE A 409 26.78 -22.53 -22.00
CA ILE A 409 26.62 -23.62 -21.04
C ILE A 409 25.46 -23.41 -20.07
N ALA A 410 24.77 -22.26 -20.12
CA ALA A 410 23.68 -21.94 -19.19
C ALA A 410 22.54 -22.98 -19.18
N PRO A 411 22.10 -23.54 -20.33
CA PRO A 411 21.04 -24.56 -20.36
C PRO A 411 21.39 -25.87 -19.63
N GLN A 412 22.67 -26.11 -19.31
CA GLN A 412 23.12 -27.31 -18.57
C GLN A 412 23.06 -27.10 -17.05
N GLY A 413 22.91 -25.86 -16.60
CA GLY A 413 22.87 -25.49 -15.19
C GLY A 413 21.47 -25.55 -14.59
N LYS A 414 21.37 -25.19 -13.31
CA LYS A 414 20.11 -25.09 -12.58
C LYS A 414 19.87 -23.66 -12.14
N ALA A 415 18.86 -23.01 -12.71
CA ALA A 415 18.44 -21.67 -12.33
C ALA A 415 17.48 -21.67 -11.13
N THR A 416 17.65 -20.72 -10.22
CA THR A 416 16.79 -20.41 -9.08
C THR A 416 16.60 -18.90 -8.97
N GLN A 417 15.57 -18.45 -8.27
CA GLN A 417 15.35 -17.01 -8.03
C GLN A 417 14.65 -16.79 -6.69
N SER A 418 14.71 -15.57 -6.18
CA SER A 418 14.19 -15.17 -4.86
C SER A 418 12.70 -15.47 -4.65
N SER A 419 11.89 -15.32 -5.69
CA SER A 419 10.48 -15.70 -5.70
C SER A 419 9.97 -15.92 -7.12
N ASN A 420 8.85 -16.63 -7.29
CA ASN A 420 8.23 -16.83 -8.60
C ASN A 420 6.86 -16.14 -8.64
N ASN A 421 6.52 -15.53 -9.76
CA ASN A 421 5.21 -14.94 -9.99
C ASN A 421 4.75 -15.13 -11.45
N SER A 422 3.44 -15.09 -11.69
CA SER A 422 2.81 -15.16 -13.02
C SER A 422 3.29 -16.31 -13.94
N GLY A 423 3.86 -17.38 -13.39
CA GLY A 423 4.42 -18.49 -14.19
C GLY A 423 5.82 -18.24 -14.76
N GLY A 424 6.45 -17.10 -14.48
CA GLY A 424 7.83 -16.79 -14.89
C GLY A 424 8.86 -17.45 -13.98
N VAL A 425 9.04 -18.76 -14.09
CA VAL A 425 10.01 -19.53 -13.29
C VAL A 425 11.46 -19.22 -13.69
N ALA A 426 12.41 -19.43 -12.76
CA ALA A 426 13.82 -19.13 -13.00
C ALA A 426 14.42 -19.84 -14.23
N SER A 427 14.00 -21.08 -14.53
CA SER A 427 14.53 -21.87 -15.64
C SER A 427 14.23 -21.28 -17.02
N ARG A 428 13.25 -20.38 -17.14
CA ARG A 428 12.98 -19.67 -18.40
C ARG A 428 14.15 -18.78 -18.82
N GLY A 429 14.90 -18.24 -17.86
CA GLY A 429 16.09 -17.44 -18.15
C GLY A 429 17.28 -18.24 -18.69
N ILE A 430 17.15 -19.54 -18.97
CA ILE A 430 18.19 -20.39 -19.58
C ILE A 430 17.59 -21.37 -20.61
N ASP A 431 16.38 -21.13 -21.09
CA ASP A 431 15.68 -22.05 -21.99
C ASP A 431 15.99 -21.79 -23.47
N GLY A 432 16.78 -20.74 -23.76
CA GLY A 432 17.16 -20.32 -25.11
C GLY A 432 16.14 -19.40 -25.78
N ASN A 433 15.03 -19.07 -25.12
CA ASN A 433 14.00 -18.17 -25.64
C ASN A 433 14.34 -16.70 -25.35
N LYS A 434 14.99 -16.07 -26.33
CA LYS A 434 15.36 -14.64 -26.27
C LYS A 434 14.22 -13.67 -26.59
N ASP A 435 13.00 -14.17 -26.84
CA ASP A 435 11.88 -13.32 -27.20
C ASP A 435 11.51 -12.38 -26.02
N PRO A 436 11.45 -11.06 -26.24
CA PRO A 436 11.21 -10.14 -25.14
C PRO A 436 9.72 -10.01 -24.77
N ASP A 437 8.79 -10.58 -25.55
CA ASP A 437 7.34 -10.53 -25.31
C ASP A 437 6.89 -11.56 -24.26
N TRP A 438 6.25 -11.07 -23.19
CA TRP A 438 5.64 -11.89 -22.15
C TRP A 438 4.69 -12.97 -22.68
N GLY A 439 3.93 -12.66 -23.74
CA GLY A 439 2.98 -13.59 -24.36
C GLY A 439 3.63 -14.82 -24.98
N LYS A 440 4.97 -14.84 -25.13
CA LYS A 440 5.74 -15.95 -25.68
C LYS A 440 6.25 -16.93 -24.62
N ASN A 441 5.90 -16.69 -23.35
CA ASN A 441 6.19 -17.59 -22.23
C ASN A 441 7.68 -17.84 -21.97
N GLY A 442 8.57 -16.94 -22.39
CA GLY A 442 10.03 -17.09 -22.25
C GLY A 442 10.66 -16.41 -21.03
N GLN A 443 9.90 -15.67 -20.22
CA GLN A 443 10.50 -14.75 -19.24
C GLN A 443 10.36 -15.24 -17.80
N THR A 444 11.40 -15.00 -17.00
CA THR A 444 11.38 -15.10 -15.54
C THR A 444 10.60 -13.93 -14.94
N HIS A 445 10.08 -14.09 -13.72
CA HIS A 445 9.34 -13.05 -13.00
C HIS A 445 9.32 -13.32 -11.49
N THR A 446 9.88 -12.40 -10.70
CA THR A 446 9.78 -12.42 -9.23
C THR A 446 8.52 -11.73 -8.70
N ASN A 447 8.26 -11.73 -7.40
CA ASN A 447 7.03 -11.26 -6.77
C ASN A 447 6.47 -9.94 -7.37
N ASN A 448 5.21 -9.94 -7.81
CA ASN A 448 4.57 -8.76 -8.42
C ASN A 448 4.38 -7.58 -7.47
N SER A 449 4.36 -7.83 -6.16
CA SER A 449 4.27 -6.79 -5.14
C SER A 449 5.61 -6.07 -4.91
N GLY A 450 6.68 -6.56 -5.55
CA GLY A 450 8.06 -6.18 -5.30
C GLY A 450 8.61 -6.84 -4.04
N GLU A 451 9.90 -7.13 -4.03
CA GLU A 451 10.62 -7.65 -2.87
C GLU A 451 11.94 -6.90 -2.68
N LYS A 452 12.57 -7.08 -1.51
CA LYS A 452 13.88 -6.48 -1.23
C LYS A 452 14.97 -7.32 -1.89
N ASN A 453 15.80 -6.67 -2.71
CA ASN A 453 16.93 -7.31 -3.40
C ASN A 453 16.56 -8.61 -4.14
N PRO A 454 15.54 -8.62 -5.04
CA PRO A 454 15.21 -9.80 -5.82
C PRO A 454 16.42 -10.24 -6.63
N TRP A 455 16.62 -11.54 -6.72
CA TRP A 455 17.77 -12.12 -7.38
C TRP A 455 17.37 -13.35 -8.20
N TRP A 456 18.13 -13.57 -9.26
CA TRP A 456 18.13 -14.78 -10.08
C TRP A 456 19.55 -15.34 -10.08
N GLU A 457 19.70 -16.64 -9.85
CA GLU A 457 21.00 -17.30 -9.71
C GLU A 457 21.03 -18.62 -10.50
N LEU A 458 22.06 -18.80 -11.31
CA LEU A 458 22.36 -20.02 -12.04
C LEU A 458 23.50 -20.78 -11.36
N ASP A 459 23.28 -22.04 -11.01
CA ASP A 459 24.31 -22.99 -10.61
C ASP A 459 24.77 -23.82 -11.82
N LEU A 460 26.04 -23.69 -12.20
CA LEU A 460 26.64 -24.45 -13.31
C LEU A 460 27.00 -25.90 -12.90
N GLY A 461 26.82 -26.27 -11.62
CA GLY A 461 27.08 -27.59 -11.06
C GLY A 461 28.55 -27.90 -10.79
N LYS A 462 29.48 -27.16 -11.39
CA LYS A 462 30.92 -27.24 -11.14
C LYS A 462 31.61 -25.90 -11.39
N PRO A 463 32.73 -25.61 -10.70
CA PRO A 463 33.55 -24.44 -11.01
C PRO A 463 33.98 -24.45 -12.49
N THR A 464 33.63 -23.40 -13.22
CA THR A 464 33.83 -23.27 -14.66
C THR A 464 34.40 -21.90 -15.01
N ASP A 465 35.34 -21.85 -15.95
CA ASP A 465 35.89 -20.60 -16.45
C ASP A 465 34.89 -19.91 -17.37
N ILE A 466 34.32 -18.78 -16.93
CA ILE A 466 33.35 -18.00 -17.69
C ILE A 466 34.08 -16.94 -18.52
N GLU A 467 33.78 -16.90 -19.82
CA GLU A 467 34.35 -15.96 -20.78
C GLU A 467 33.44 -14.74 -20.99
N LYS A 468 32.14 -14.99 -21.19
CA LYS A 468 31.16 -13.97 -21.56
C LYS A 468 29.78 -14.29 -20.97
N ILE A 469 29.00 -13.28 -20.65
CA ILE A 469 27.60 -13.42 -20.20
C ILE A 469 26.70 -12.58 -21.10
N GLY A 470 25.64 -13.19 -21.64
CA GLY A 470 24.61 -12.49 -22.40
C GLY A 470 23.33 -12.34 -21.56
N ILE A 471 22.65 -11.20 -21.65
CA ILE A 471 21.39 -10.95 -20.92
C ILE A 471 20.38 -10.34 -21.89
N TRP A 472 19.20 -10.94 -22.00
CA TRP A 472 18.05 -10.41 -22.73
C TRP A 472 16.95 -10.01 -21.75
N ASN A 473 16.44 -8.81 -21.93
CA ASN A 473 15.43 -8.20 -21.06
C ASN A 473 14.00 -8.43 -21.59
N ARG A 474 13.01 -8.04 -20.80
CA ARG A 474 11.59 -8.09 -21.17
C ARG A 474 11.14 -6.77 -21.81
N SER A 475 10.43 -6.88 -22.94
CA SER A 475 9.80 -5.74 -23.62
C SER A 475 8.69 -5.12 -22.77
N GLY A 476 8.66 -3.78 -22.72
CA GLY A 476 7.67 -2.99 -22.00
C GLY A 476 7.91 -2.87 -20.48
N PHE A 477 8.94 -3.55 -19.95
CA PHE A 477 9.34 -3.48 -18.55
C PHE A 477 10.86 -3.43 -18.36
N GLU A 478 11.60 -3.00 -19.38
CA GLU A 478 13.07 -3.05 -19.44
C GLU A 478 13.70 -2.43 -18.20
N ARG A 479 13.13 -1.32 -17.76
CA ARG A 479 13.59 -0.52 -16.61
C ARG A 479 13.60 -1.27 -15.29
N ARG A 480 12.91 -2.41 -15.17
CA ARG A 480 13.00 -3.27 -13.97
C ARG A 480 14.44 -3.68 -13.69
N LEU A 481 15.23 -3.90 -14.75
CA LEU A 481 16.64 -4.28 -14.67
C LEU A 481 17.59 -3.09 -14.44
N ALA A 482 17.10 -1.88 -14.14
CA ALA A 482 17.98 -0.72 -13.91
C ALA A 482 18.89 -0.89 -12.69
N GLY A 483 20.18 -0.58 -12.84
CA GLY A 483 21.14 -0.58 -11.73
C GLY A 483 21.38 -1.97 -11.14
N PHE A 484 21.20 -3.03 -11.93
CA PHE A 484 21.37 -4.39 -11.45
C PHE A 484 22.84 -4.70 -11.16
N THR A 485 23.04 -5.72 -10.32
CA THR A 485 24.35 -6.25 -9.97
C THR A 485 24.49 -7.65 -10.56
N LEU A 486 25.59 -7.88 -11.29
CA LEU A 486 26.03 -9.20 -11.73
C LEU A 486 27.17 -9.66 -10.83
N THR A 487 27.05 -10.83 -10.21
CA THR A 487 28.10 -11.43 -9.38
C THR A 487 28.36 -12.87 -9.81
N LEU A 488 29.64 -13.21 -10.00
CA LEU A 488 30.11 -14.58 -10.17
C LEU A 488 30.67 -15.07 -8.85
N LEU A 489 30.26 -16.26 -8.41
CA LEU A 489 30.72 -16.86 -7.15
C LEU A 489 31.37 -18.22 -7.38
N ASP A 490 32.42 -18.53 -6.61
CA ASP A 490 33.04 -19.86 -6.58
C ASP A 490 32.18 -20.90 -5.84
N SER A 491 32.67 -22.13 -5.73
CA SER A 491 31.99 -23.22 -5.01
C SER A 491 31.75 -22.94 -3.53
N ASP A 492 32.54 -22.05 -2.91
CA ASP A 492 32.37 -21.61 -1.52
C ASP A 492 31.41 -20.40 -1.41
N ARG A 493 30.75 -20.02 -2.50
CA ARG A 493 29.92 -18.81 -2.63
C ARG A 493 30.69 -17.52 -2.33
N LYS A 494 32.00 -17.48 -2.58
CA LYS A 494 32.78 -16.23 -2.51
C LYS A 494 32.76 -15.53 -3.87
N PRO A 495 32.53 -14.21 -3.92
CA PRO A 495 32.58 -13.47 -5.17
C PRO A 495 33.97 -13.56 -5.82
N VAL A 496 34.02 -14.06 -7.05
CA VAL A 496 35.22 -14.14 -7.90
C VAL A 496 35.25 -13.08 -8.99
N PHE A 497 34.08 -12.49 -9.29
CA PHE A 497 33.89 -11.33 -10.18
C PHE A 497 32.57 -10.62 -9.86
N GLN A 498 32.53 -9.29 -10.01
CA GLN A 498 31.32 -8.50 -9.74
C GLN A 498 31.29 -7.22 -10.57
N LEU A 499 30.11 -6.90 -11.11
CA LEU A 499 29.77 -5.61 -11.69
C LEU A 499 28.49 -5.10 -11.01
N THR A 500 28.50 -3.86 -10.57
CA THR A 500 27.38 -3.18 -9.90
C THR A 500 26.91 -2.00 -10.73
N ASP A 501 25.69 -1.54 -10.48
CA ASP A 501 25.11 -0.35 -11.11
C ASP A 501 25.16 -0.41 -12.65
N ILE A 502 24.84 -1.58 -13.19
CA ILE A 502 24.83 -1.80 -14.64
C ILE A 502 23.60 -1.11 -15.23
N ALA A 503 23.81 -0.29 -16.26
CA ALA A 503 22.73 0.44 -16.92
C ALA A 503 21.77 -0.50 -17.65
N THR A 504 20.50 -0.07 -17.79
CA THR A 504 19.42 -0.89 -18.32
C THR A 504 19.66 -1.31 -19.78
N PRO A 505 19.71 -2.61 -20.11
CA PRO A 505 19.80 -3.11 -21.48
C PRO A 505 18.43 -3.49 -22.05
N GLN A 506 18.25 -3.44 -23.38
CA GLN A 506 17.28 -4.31 -24.06
C GLN A 506 17.85 -5.73 -24.13
N ALA A 507 19.08 -5.83 -24.63
CA ALA A 507 19.96 -6.97 -24.43
C ALA A 507 21.39 -6.46 -24.21
N MET A 508 22.28 -7.31 -23.70
CA MET A 508 23.69 -6.96 -23.56
C MET A 508 24.58 -8.19 -23.50
N GLU A 509 25.86 -7.97 -23.77
CA GLU A 509 26.93 -8.93 -23.52
C GLU A 509 27.98 -8.32 -22.60
N ILE A 510 28.46 -9.09 -21.64
CA ILE A 510 29.49 -8.72 -20.67
C ILE A 510 30.68 -9.65 -20.89
N ASP A 511 31.80 -9.09 -21.32
CA ASP A 511 33.06 -9.81 -21.47
C ASP A 511 33.78 -9.88 -20.11
N VAL A 512 33.77 -11.05 -19.50
CA VAL A 512 34.35 -11.29 -18.17
C VAL A 512 35.88 -11.27 -18.24
N LYS A 513 36.48 -11.73 -19.35
CA LYS A 513 37.94 -11.74 -19.55
C LYS A 513 38.49 -10.35 -19.82
N ALA A 514 37.70 -9.46 -20.43
CA ALA A 514 38.03 -8.05 -20.63
C ALA A 514 37.59 -7.15 -19.45
N GLY A 515 37.59 -7.68 -18.23
CA GLY A 515 37.32 -6.89 -17.02
C GLY A 515 35.86 -6.47 -16.84
N GLY A 516 34.92 -7.16 -17.50
CA GLY A 516 33.49 -6.84 -17.43
C GLY A 516 33.01 -5.81 -18.44
N LYS A 517 33.74 -5.63 -19.55
CA LYS A 517 33.34 -4.70 -20.61
C LYS A 517 31.94 -5.07 -21.12
N ALA A 518 30.98 -4.19 -20.87
CA ALA A 518 29.59 -4.33 -21.31
C ALA A 518 29.38 -3.75 -22.71
N THR A 519 28.77 -4.54 -23.59
CA THR A 519 28.29 -4.14 -24.92
C THR A 519 26.76 -4.22 -24.92
N TYR A 520 26.10 -3.09 -25.16
CA TYR A 520 24.64 -3.03 -25.22
C TYR A 520 24.15 -3.43 -26.60
N LEU A 521 23.06 -4.19 -26.63
CA LEU A 521 22.43 -4.72 -27.84
C LEU A 521 20.93 -4.39 -27.85
N THR A 522 20.35 -4.37 -29.03
CA THR A 522 18.89 -4.45 -29.23
C THR A 522 18.42 -5.90 -29.08
N TYR A 523 17.10 -6.14 -28.97
CA TYR A 523 16.56 -7.51 -28.81
C TYR A 523 16.96 -8.48 -29.92
N ASP A 524 17.18 -8.00 -31.14
CA ASP A 524 17.66 -8.78 -32.29
C ASP A 524 19.19 -8.96 -32.33
N GLY A 525 19.90 -8.59 -31.26
CA GLY A 525 21.34 -8.81 -31.10
C GLY A 525 22.24 -7.84 -31.85
N LYS A 526 21.70 -6.74 -32.41
CA LYS A 526 22.49 -5.69 -33.06
C LYS A 526 23.05 -4.70 -32.04
N PRO A 527 24.11 -3.93 -32.36
CA PRO A 527 24.63 -2.89 -31.47
C PRO A 527 23.53 -1.90 -31.03
N GLY A 528 23.40 -1.73 -29.72
CA GLY A 528 22.44 -0.84 -29.07
C GLY A 528 23.11 0.15 -28.13
N LYS A 529 22.29 0.86 -27.35
CA LYS A 529 22.73 1.79 -26.29
C LYS A 529 22.01 1.45 -24.98
N PRO A 530 22.62 1.74 -23.82
CA PRO A 530 21.91 1.63 -22.55
C PRO A 530 20.69 2.55 -22.54
N LEU A 531 19.59 2.09 -21.97
CA LEU A 531 18.38 2.88 -21.78
C LEU A 531 18.59 3.81 -20.58
N THR A 532 19.02 5.05 -20.83
CA THR A 532 19.10 6.13 -19.83
C THR A 532 17.75 6.85 -19.69
N GLY A 533 17.53 7.56 -18.57
CA GLY A 533 16.23 8.10 -18.08
C GLY A 533 15.32 8.83 -19.09
N ASP A 534 14.02 8.92 -18.73
CA ASP A 534 12.89 9.66 -19.39
C ASP A 534 11.68 8.88 -19.96
N ALA A 535 11.37 7.68 -19.47
CA ALA A 535 10.15 6.92 -19.79
C ALA A 535 9.65 6.20 -18.52
N MET A 536 9.13 6.98 -17.58
CA MET A 536 8.30 6.45 -16.51
C MET A 536 6.95 6.04 -17.12
N LEU A 537 6.45 4.85 -16.74
CA LEU A 537 5.05 4.34 -16.85
C LEU A 537 4.70 3.43 -18.04
N ALA A 538 4.47 2.14 -17.74
CA ALA A 538 3.31 1.36 -18.21
C ALA A 538 3.27 -0.05 -17.56
N GLY A 539 2.09 -0.48 -17.11
CA GLY A 539 1.71 -1.90 -17.14
C GLY A 539 1.26 -2.57 -15.83
N GLY A 540 -0.05 -2.55 -15.56
CA GLY A 540 -0.75 -3.65 -14.88
C GLY A 540 -1.75 -3.26 -13.79
N GLY A 541 -2.99 -2.93 -14.18
CA GLY A 541 -4.10 -2.64 -13.28
C GLY A 541 -4.61 -3.85 -12.46
N GLY A 542 -4.94 -3.57 -11.21
CA GLY A 542 -5.69 -4.44 -10.30
C GLY A 542 -6.09 -3.59 -9.10
N GLY A 543 -7.38 -3.27 -8.97
CA GLY A 543 -7.92 -2.38 -7.95
C GLY A 543 -7.65 -2.89 -6.54
N GLY A 544 -6.64 -2.31 -5.89
CA GLY A 544 -6.39 -2.38 -4.46
C GLY A 544 -6.16 -0.98 -3.95
N ARG A 545 -6.90 -0.57 -2.92
CA ARG A 545 -6.73 0.74 -2.28
C ARG A 545 -5.28 0.90 -1.86
N SER A 546 -4.60 1.82 -2.53
CA SER A 546 -3.30 2.37 -2.17
C SER A 546 -3.36 2.86 -0.72
N GLN A 547 -2.82 2.07 0.22
CA GLN A 547 -2.15 2.69 1.34
C GLN A 547 -0.85 3.27 0.79
N SER A 548 -0.86 4.59 0.77
CA SER A 548 0.26 5.50 0.85
C SER A 548 1.64 4.83 0.87
N PRO A 549 2.46 5.00 -0.18
CA PRO A 549 3.87 4.70 -0.06
C PRO A 549 4.44 5.63 1.02
N THR A 550 5.04 5.06 2.06
CA THR A 550 6.31 5.64 2.50
C THR A 550 7.17 5.60 1.25
N SER A 551 7.39 6.77 0.63
CA SER A 551 8.26 6.87 -0.53
C SER A 551 9.54 6.12 -0.18
N PRO A 552 9.95 5.09 -0.96
CA PRO A 552 11.35 4.68 -0.90
C PRO A 552 12.17 5.95 -1.11
N GLU A 553 13.21 6.15 -0.30
CA GLU A 553 14.06 7.34 -0.42
C GLU A 553 14.42 7.54 -1.90
N PRO A 554 14.22 8.75 -2.48
CA PRO A 554 14.87 9.06 -3.74
C PRO A 554 16.38 8.92 -3.47
N PRO A 555 17.12 8.08 -4.23
CA PRO A 555 18.53 7.77 -3.95
C PRO A 555 19.49 8.97 -4.06
N ASP A 556 18.96 10.19 -4.24
CA ASP A 556 19.68 11.40 -4.61
C ASP A 556 19.50 12.56 -3.61
N LEU A 557 19.08 12.33 -2.36
CA LEU A 557 19.03 13.43 -1.39
C LEU A 557 20.46 13.85 -1.01
N ALA A 558 20.79 15.12 -1.21
CA ALA A 558 22.03 15.70 -0.75
C ALA A 558 22.10 15.69 0.78
N GLU A 559 23.30 15.43 1.31
CA GLU A 559 23.54 15.51 2.74
C GLU A 559 23.37 16.96 3.23
N VAL A 560 22.52 17.16 4.23
CA VAL A 560 22.33 18.45 4.89
C VAL A 560 23.27 18.49 6.10
N PRO A 561 24.20 19.47 6.19
CA PRO A 561 25.12 19.55 7.31
C PRO A 561 24.39 19.59 8.65
N ALA A 562 24.91 18.85 9.62
CA ALA A 562 24.36 18.84 10.97
C ALA A 562 24.34 20.25 11.56
N GLY A 563 23.19 20.68 12.08
CA GLY A 563 23.02 22.01 12.65
C GLY A 563 22.91 23.15 11.63
N TYR A 564 22.73 22.87 10.33
CA TYR A 564 22.44 23.91 9.33
C TYR A 564 21.17 24.70 9.70
N ARG A 565 21.26 26.03 9.67
CA ARG A 565 20.17 26.96 9.98
C ARG A 565 20.01 28.00 8.88
N ASP A 566 18.79 28.43 8.65
CA ASP A 566 18.50 29.53 7.73
C ASP A 566 18.95 30.87 8.34
N PRO A 567 19.32 31.87 7.52
CA PRO A 567 19.50 33.23 7.98
C PRO A 567 18.23 33.74 8.69
N ALA A 568 18.40 34.26 9.91
CA ALA A 568 17.34 34.82 10.73
C ALA A 568 17.59 36.32 10.99
N PRO A 569 16.54 37.18 10.95
CA PRO A 569 15.16 36.85 10.61
C PRO A 569 15.00 36.50 9.12
N PHE A 570 13.93 35.78 8.77
CA PHE A 570 13.60 35.50 7.38
C PHE A 570 13.38 36.81 6.61
N THR A 571 13.91 36.89 5.39
CA THR A 571 13.72 38.02 4.48
C THR A 571 13.59 37.51 3.05
N PHE A 572 12.81 38.18 2.20
CA PHE A 572 12.81 37.88 0.77
C PHE A 572 14.09 38.40 0.11
N GLN A 573 14.51 37.70 -0.95
CA GLN A 573 15.64 38.05 -1.79
C GLN A 573 15.20 38.23 -3.24
N LYS A 574 16.00 38.98 -3.99
CA LYS A 574 15.77 39.17 -5.42
C LYS A 574 15.80 37.82 -6.15
N ASN A 575 14.82 37.62 -7.02
CA ASN A 575 14.58 36.42 -7.83
C ASN A 575 14.18 35.18 -7.03
N ASP A 576 13.72 35.35 -5.79
CA ASP A 576 13.24 34.21 -5.01
C ASP A 576 12.13 33.45 -5.74
N VAL A 577 12.20 32.12 -5.64
CA VAL A 577 11.14 31.23 -6.06
C VAL A 577 10.57 30.58 -4.81
N VAL A 578 9.33 30.92 -4.50
CA VAL A 578 8.60 30.45 -3.33
C VAL A 578 7.72 29.28 -3.76
N ALA A 579 8.05 28.08 -3.31
CA ALA A 579 7.13 26.95 -3.37
C ALA A 579 6.26 26.93 -2.11
N ILE A 580 4.94 26.86 -2.27
CA ILE A 580 3.98 26.76 -1.17
C ILE A 580 3.49 25.32 -1.08
N LEU A 581 3.73 24.65 0.03
CA LEU A 581 3.27 23.28 0.29
C LEU A 581 2.36 23.27 1.51
N GLY A 582 1.31 22.46 1.47
CA GLY A 582 0.43 22.30 2.60
C GLY A 582 -0.91 21.68 2.25
N ASN A 583 -1.79 21.68 3.24
CA ASN A 583 -3.11 21.08 3.16
C ASN A 583 -4.15 22.04 2.53
N GLY A 584 -5.43 21.93 2.95
CA GLY A 584 -6.53 22.70 2.40
C GLY A 584 -6.43 24.21 2.59
N LEU A 585 -5.66 24.71 3.57
CA LEU A 585 -5.51 26.15 3.79
C LEU A 585 -4.82 26.84 2.59
N PRO A 586 -3.53 26.56 2.28
CA PRO A 586 -2.88 27.18 1.13
C PRO A 586 -3.48 26.74 -0.20
N ASP A 587 -4.03 25.52 -0.32
CA ASP A 587 -4.74 25.06 -1.53
C ASP A 587 -5.90 26.01 -1.86
N ARG A 588 -6.65 26.49 -0.87
CA ARG A 588 -7.76 27.43 -1.10
C ARG A 588 -7.31 28.86 -1.32
N MET A 589 -6.28 29.32 -0.62
CA MET A 589 -5.80 30.72 -0.69
C MET A 589 -5.45 31.16 -2.12
N GLN A 590 -5.01 30.25 -2.99
CA GLN A 590 -4.68 30.59 -4.38
C GLN A 590 -5.89 30.97 -5.23
N HIS A 591 -7.10 30.55 -4.84
CA HIS A 591 -8.33 30.86 -5.56
C HIS A 591 -8.88 32.25 -5.24
N ASP A 592 -8.46 32.84 -4.11
CA ASP A 592 -8.78 34.23 -3.74
C ASP A 592 -7.62 35.20 -4.04
N GLY A 593 -6.38 34.69 -4.08
CA GLY A 593 -5.18 35.40 -4.56
C GLY A 593 -4.57 36.43 -3.59
N TRP A 594 -5.16 36.63 -2.41
CA TRP A 594 -4.77 37.72 -1.51
C TRP A 594 -3.34 37.65 -0.97
N LEU A 595 -2.85 36.46 -0.58
CA LEU A 595 -1.50 36.33 -0.01
C LEU A 595 -0.40 36.78 -0.97
N GLU A 596 -0.42 36.28 -2.20
CA GLU A 596 0.56 36.69 -3.21
C GLU A 596 0.37 38.16 -3.60
N THR A 597 -0.87 38.65 -3.68
CA THR A 597 -1.16 40.07 -3.97
C THR A 597 -0.49 41.00 -2.95
N LEU A 598 -0.67 40.73 -1.64
CA LEU A 598 -0.10 41.54 -0.57
C LEU A 598 1.42 41.42 -0.48
N LEU A 599 1.98 40.24 -0.77
CA LEU A 599 3.43 40.09 -0.84
C LEU A 599 3.99 40.85 -2.06
N GLN A 600 3.40 40.71 -3.24
CA GLN A 600 3.87 41.37 -4.46
C GLN A 600 3.78 42.90 -4.40
N SER A 601 2.77 43.45 -3.69
CA SER A 601 2.68 44.91 -3.49
C SER A 601 3.88 45.48 -2.71
N GLU A 602 4.49 44.67 -1.84
CA GLU A 602 5.62 45.07 -1.00
C GLU A 602 6.98 44.61 -1.53
N LEU A 603 7.00 43.65 -2.46
CA LEU A 603 8.22 43.05 -3.03
C LEU A 603 8.61 43.65 -4.39
N THR A 604 8.20 44.90 -4.66
CA THR A 604 8.48 45.59 -5.91
C THR A 604 9.99 45.60 -6.22
N GLY A 605 10.35 45.30 -7.48
CA GLY A 605 11.74 45.20 -7.93
C GLY A 605 12.49 43.93 -7.50
N GLN A 606 11.91 43.07 -6.66
CA GLN A 606 12.53 41.81 -6.25
C GLN A 606 12.26 40.64 -7.21
N GLN A 607 11.24 40.72 -8.07
CA GLN A 607 10.93 39.67 -9.06
C GLN A 607 10.72 38.28 -8.40
N VAL A 608 10.02 38.26 -7.25
CA VAL A 608 9.69 37.01 -6.53
C VAL A 608 8.58 36.27 -7.28
N ARG A 609 8.72 34.95 -7.39
CA ARG A 609 7.75 34.05 -8.05
C ARG A 609 7.13 33.11 -7.04
N PHE A 610 5.83 32.87 -7.14
CA PHE A 610 5.11 31.96 -6.25
C PHE A 610 4.53 30.79 -7.04
N ARG A 611 4.72 29.59 -6.50
CA ARG A 611 4.25 28.31 -7.06
C ARG A 611 3.55 27.52 -5.96
N ASN A 612 2.22 27.48 -6.01
CA ASN A 612 1.44 26.74 -5.04
C ASN A 612 1.36 25.26 -5.40
N MET A 613 1.98 24.43 -4.57
CA MET A 613 2.08 22.99 -4.70
C MET A 613 1.26 22.27 -3.62
N SER A 614 0.23 22.93 -3.10
CA SER A 614 -0.62 22.40 -2.03
C SER A 614 -1.79 21.59 -2.59
N THR A 615 -2.28 20.65 -1.81
CA THR A 615 -3.53 19.94 -2.11
C THR A 615 -4.24 19.60 -0.81
N SER A 616 -5.56 19.82 -0.78
CA SER A 616 -6.40 19.40 0.32
C SER A 616 -6.16 17.93 0.69
N GLY A 617 -5.81 17.68 1.95
CA GLY A 617 -5.46 16.34 2.46
C GLY A 617 -3.95 16.06 2.58
N ASP A 618 -3.08 16.94 2.07
CA ASP A 618 -1.63 16.79 2.22
C ASP A 618 -1.17 16.79 3.69
N ARG A 619 -0.12 16.03 3.96
CA ARG A 619 0.60 15.96 5.24
C ARG A 619 2.11 16.12 5.01
N PRO A 620 2.94 16.47 6.02
CA PRO A 620 4.39 16.62 5.85
C PRO A 620 5.10 15.39 5.27
N ASN A 621 4.53 14.20 5.48
CA ASN A 621 5.10 12.92 5.06
C ASN A 621 4.25 12.18 4.01
N HIS A 622 3.13 12.75 3.57
CA HIS A 622 2.21 12.06 2.67
C HIS A 622 1.47 12.99 1.71
N TYR A 623 1.59 12.72 0.41
CA TYR A 623 0.99 13.48 -0.68
C TYR A 623 0.17 12.54 -1.57
N PRO A 624 -1.17 12.48 -1.41
CA PRO A 624 -2.01 11.67 -2.28
C PRO A 624 -2.03 12.27 -3.69
N ARG A 625 -1.45 11.56 -4.66
CA ARG A 625 -1.31 12.01 -6.07
C ARG A 625 -1.68 10.90 -7.03
N SER A 626 -1.97 11.27 -8.28
CA SER A 626 -2.24 10.29 -9.35
C SER A 626 -1.01 9.41 -9.56
N SER A 627 -1.22 8.11 -9.79
CA SER A 627 -0.12 7.20 -10.11
C SER A 627 0.63 7.73 -11.34
N GLY A 628 1.96 7.81 -11.25
CA GLY A 628 2.81 8.34 -12.33
C GLY A 628 3.04 9.85 -12.32
N GLN A 629 2.34 10.60 -11.48
CA GLN A 629 2.66 12.01 -11.26
C GLN A 629 4.04 12.13 -10.61
N MET A 630 4.80 13.17 -10.99
CA MET A 630 6.11 13.48 -10.37
C MET A 630 6.00 13.46 -8.86
N SER A 631 7.00 12.85 -8.20
CA SER A 631 7.14 12.89 -6.75
C SER A 631 7.35 14.32 -6.26
N MET A 632 7.11 14.56 -4.97
CA MET A 632 7.31 15.89 -4.40
C MET A 632 8.76 16.38 -4.56
N THR A 633 9.75 15.49 -4.42
CA THR A 633 11.17 15.80 -4.65
C THR A 633 11.44 16.21 -6.09
N GLU A 634 10.86 15.52 -7.09
CA GLU A 634 10.99 15.88 -8.50
C GLU A 634 10.30 17.21 -8.81
N TYR A 635 9.12 17.45 -8.25
CA TYR A 635 8.44 18.73 -8.41
C TYR A 635 9.23 19.89 -7.80
N LEU A 636 9.81 19.70 -6.61
CA LEU A 636 10.72 20.70 -6.03
C LEU A 636 11.89 20.96 -6.98
N ARG A 637 12.53 19.93 -7.54
CA ARG A 637 13.62 20.10 -8.52
C ARG A 637 13.19 20.75 -9.83
N LYS A 638 11.93 20.55 -10.25
CA LYS A 638 11.35 21.24 -11.41
C LYS A 638 11.10 22.72 -11.12
N VAL A 639 10.55 23.05 -9.96
CA VAL A 639 10.24 24.43 -9.56
C VAL A 639 11.50 25.20 -9.16
N GLN A 640 12.51 24.51 -8.65
CA GLN A 640 13.76 25.07 -8.15
C GLN A 640 13.56 26.17 -7.09
N PRO A 641 12.71 25.95 -6.05
CA PRO A 641 12.49 26.95 -5.03
C PRO A 641 13.77 27.30 -4.27
N THR A 642 13.96 28.59 -4.02
CA THR A 642 14.92 29.14 -3.05
C THR A 642 14.27 29.35 -1.68
N VAL A 643 12.94 29.37 -1.64
CA VAL A 643 12.12 29.48 -0.43
C VAL A 643 10.99 28.47 -0.46
N VAL A 644 10.70 27.83 0.67
CA VAL A 644 9.56 26.93 0.84
C VAL A 644 8.69 27.40 2.00
N PHE A 645 7.41 27.62 1.72
CA PHE A 645 6.38 27.87 2.72
C PHE A 645 5.62 26.59 2.99
N ALA A 646 5.53 26.17 4.26
CA ALA A 646 4.93 24.91 4.65
C ALA A 646 3.78 25.12 5.63
N PHE A 647 2.56 24.79 5.21
CA PHE A 647 1.32 24.93 5.99
C PHE A 647 0.76 23.54 6.34
N PHE A 648 1.09 23.03 7.51
CA PHE A 648 0.64 21.74 8.01
C PHE A 648 0.07 21.86 9.44
N GLY A 649 -0.43 20.76 10.00
CA GLY A 649 -0.87 20.66 11.39
C GLY A 649 -2.37 20.45 11.55
N TYR A 650 -3.19 20.97 10.62
CA TYR A 650 -4.64 20.83 10.73
C TYR A 650 -5.08 19.38 10.48
N ASN A 651 -4.60 18.74 9.41
CA ASN A 651 -4.92 17.33 9.10
C ASN A 651 -4.37 16.36 10.14
N GLU A 652 -3.20 16.67 10.69
CA GLU A 652 -2.48 15.83 11.65
C GLU A 652 -3.08 15.97 13.04
N SER A 653 -3.74 17.09 13.36
CA SER A 653 -4.38 17.32 14.66
C SER A 653 -5.42 16.27 15.05
N PHE A 654 -6.00 15.58 14.07
CA PHE A 654 -6.94 14.48 14.29
C PHE A 654 -6.28 13.23 14.87
N ASP A 655 -4.95 13.08 14.73
CA ASP A 655 -4.21 11.93 15.25
C ASP A 655 -3.89 12.07 16.76
N ALA A 656 -4.06 13.27 17.34
CA ALA A 656 -3.79 13.60 18.74
C ALA A 656 -2.37 13.25 19.23
N LYS A 657 -1.36 13.42 18.37
CA LYS A 657 0.06 13.11 18.61
C LYS A 657 0.98 14.26 18.13
N PRO A 658 0.99 15.41 18.83
CA PRO A 658 1.77 16.58 18.44
C PRO A 658 3.30 16.32 18.38
N ASP A 659 3.82 15.43 19.23
CA ASP A 659 5.24 15.05 19.21
C ASP A 659 5.65 14.28 17.95
N ASP A 660 4.77 13.42 17.45
CA ASP A 660 5.02 12.69 16.19
C ASP A 660 4.95 13.65 15.00
N TYR A 661 4.00 14.58 15.01
CA TYR A 661 3.91 15.65 14.02
C TYR A 661 5.15 16.55 14.01
N ARG A 662 5.67 16.93 15.18
CA ARG A 662 6.94 17.69 15.31
C ARG A 662 8.08 16.96 14.60
N LYS A 663 8.25 15.65 14.85
CA LYS A 663 9.28 14.84 14.18
C LYS A 663 9.07 14.78 12.67
N GLN A 664 7.83 14.68 12.22
CA GLN A 664 7.50 14.69 10.79
C GLN A 664 7.86 16.02 10.13
N LEU A 665 7.65 17.16 10.80
CA LEU A 665 8.06 18.47 10.28
C LEU A 665 9.58 18.61 10.19
N ILE A 666 10.33 18.14 11.20
CA ILE A 666 11.79 18.15 11.17
C ILE A 666 12.31 17.30 10.00
N GLU A 667 11.72 16.13 9.80
CA GLU A 667 12.03 15.26 8.66
C GLU A 667 11.64 15.89 7.32
N PHE A 668 10.49 16.57 7.25
CA PHE A 668 10.09 17.34 6.07
C PHE A 668 11.12 18.42 5.73
N VAL A 669 11.62 19.18 6.72
CA VAL A 669 12.68 20.18 6.52
C VAL A 669 13.95 19.52 5.99
N ARG A 670 14.40 18.43 6.61
CA ARG A 670 15.58 17.67 6.17
C ARG A 670 15.45 17.21 4.73
N ARG A 671 14.32 16.60 4.36
CA ARG A 671 14.05 16.09 3.00
C ARG A 671 13.95 17.20 1.96
N THR A 672 13.32 18.33 2.33
CA THR A 672 13.17 19.50 1.45
C THR A 672 14.53 20.14 1.15
N ARG A 673 15.40 20.27 2.17
CA ARG A 673 16.79 20.70 1.97
C ARG A 673 17.60 19.67 1.17
N GLY A 674 17.48 18.39 1.54
CA GLY A 674 18.17 17.30 0.84
C GLY A 674 17.76 17.14 -0.62
N ALA A 675 16.54 17.54 -1.00
CA ALA A 675 16.13 17.58 -2.41
C ALA A 675 17.03 18.49 -3.25
N LYS A 676 17.69 19.46 -2.59
CA LYS A 676 18.60 20.48 -3.13
C LYS A 676 18.05 21.02 -4.46
N PRO A 677 16.88 21.68 -4.42
CA PRO A 677 16.01 21.79 -5.60
C PRO A 677 16.63 22.53 -6.78
N ASN A 678 17.46 23.56 -6.54
CA ASN A 678 18.18 24.30 -7.57
C ASN A 678 19.56 23.68 -7.91
N GLY A 679 19.90 22.53 -7.33
CA GLY A 679 21.18 21.83 -7.46
C GLY A 679 22.37 22.47 -6.72
N LYS A 680 22.19 23.65 -6.11
CA LYS A 680 23.29 24.49 -5.58
C LYS A 680 23.17 24.76 -4.09
N ASP A 681 22.03 25.27 -3.66
CA ASP A 681 21.78 25.80 -2.32
C ASP A 681 20.62 25.07 -1.65
N PHE A 682 20.56 25.14 -0.33
CA PHE A 682 19.40 24.69 0.42
C PHE A 682 18.33 25.78 0.46
N PRO A 683 17.05 25.45 0.19
CA PRO A 683 15.98 26.42 0.28
C PRO A 683 15.81 26.87 1.73
N ARG A 684 15.49 28.16 1.90
CA ARG A 684 15.04 28.71 3.19
C ARG A 684 13.60 28.26 3.42
N ILE A 685 13.26 27.86 4.62
CA ILE A 685 11.95 27.29 4.93
C ILE A 685 11.25 28.17 5.97
N VAL A 686 9.95 28.36 5.78
CA VAL A 686 9.06 28.97 6.76
C VAL A 686 7.95 27.97 7.10
N LEU A 687 7.87 27.59 8.38
CA LEU A 687 6.79 26.75 8.89
C LEU A 687 5.66 27.64 9.43
N PHE A 688 4.46 27.43 8.91
CA PHE A 688 3.24 28.11 9.34
C PHE A 688 2.46 27.18 10.25
N SER A 689 2.00 27.68 11.40
CA SER A 689 1.07 26.92 12.25
C SER A 689 -0.27 26.68 11.54
N PRO A 690 -1.09 25.72 11.99
CA PRO A 690 -2.49 25.69 11.56
C PRO A 690 -3.24 26.93 12.05
N ILE A 691 -4.34 27.28 11.39
CA ILE A 691 -5.32 28.26 11.88
C ILE A 691 -6.22 27.64 12.96
N ALA A 692 -6.88 28.48 13.75
CA ALA A 692 -7.96 28.05 14.64
C ALA A 692 -9.21 27.62 13.84
N GLN A 693 -10.08 26.84 14.48
CA GLN A 693 -11.44 26.58 14.05
C GLN A 693 -12.36 27.68 14.57
N GLU A 694 -13.09 28.32 13.65
CA GLU A 694 -14.08 29.34 13.98
C GLU A 694 -15.38 28.70 14.50
N ASN A 695 -15.98 29.32 15.52
CA ASN A 695 -17.36 29.03 15.89
C ASN A 695 -18.31 29.84 15.01
N THR A 696 -18.85 29.22 13.96
CA THR A 696 -19.77 29.92 13.04
C THR A 696 -21.19 30.04 13.58
N HIS A 697 -21.47 29.53 14.79
CA HIS A 697 -22.81 29.42 15.40
C HIS A 697 -23.85 28.69 14.53
N ASN A 698 -23.42 27.93 13.54
CA ASN A 698 -24.30 27.13 12.70
C ASN A 698 -24.46 25.74 13.36
N PRO A 699 -25.69 25.33 13.70
CA PRO A 699 -25.93 24.07 14.43
C PRO A 699 -25.53 22.81 13.65
N ASN A 700 -25.25 22.93 12.35
CA ASN A 700 -24.82 21.81 11.50
C ASN A 700 -23.30 21.61 11.44
N VAL A 701 -22.51 22.47 12.10
CA VAL A 701 -21.04 22.36 12.15
C VAL A 701 -20.54 22.55 13.59
N PRO A 702 -19.44 21.88 14.00
CA PRO A 702 -18.91 22.00 15.36
C PRO A 702 -18.29 23.38 15.65
N ASP A 703 -18.38 23.83 16.91
CA ASP A 703 -17.97 25.16 17.39
C ASP A 703 -16.45 25.35 17.64
N GLY A 704 -15.63 24.35 17.29
CA GLY A 704 -14.18 24.42 17.40
C GLY A 704 -13.60 24.26 18.82
N THR A 705 -14.40 24.22 19.89
CA THR A 705 -13.89 24.22 21.28
C THR A 705 -12.86 23.11 21.55
N ALA A 706 -13.24 21.85 21.29
CA ALA A 706 -12.35 20.71 21.51
C ALA A 706 -11.19 20.67 20.51
N GLN A 707 -11.43 21.15 19.29
CA GLN A 707 -10.44 21.12 18.22
C GLN A 707 -9.36 22.18 18.41
N ASN A 708 -9.71 23.38 18.89
CA ASN A 708 -8.77 24.46 19.15
C ASN A 708 -7.77 24.11 20.26
N VAL A 709 -8.14 23.29 21.24
CA VAL A 709 -7.18 22.72 22.21
C VAL A 709 -6.11 21.89 21.49
N ARG A 710 -6.51 21.07 20.50
CA ARG A 710 -5.57 20.26 19.71
C ARG A 710 -4.74 21.14 18.79
N LEU A 711 -5.36 22.07 18.07
CA LEU A 711 -4.68 22.96 17.13
C LEU A 711 -3.63 23.82 17.85
N ALA A 712 -3.90 24.29 19.07
CA ALA A 712 -2.91 24.99 19.90
C ALA A 712 -1.68 24.11 20.20
N ALA A 713 -1.88 22.82 20.52
CA ALA A 713 -0.76 21.89 20.73
C ALA A 713 0.06 21.65 19.45
N TYR A 714 -0.59 21.63 18.28
CA TYR A 714 0.09 21.48 16.99
C TYR A 714 0.80 22.77 16.55
N THR A 715 0.29 23.94 16.95
CA THR A 715 0.99 25.23 16.82
C THR A 715 2.28 25.21 17.63
N ALA A 716 2.23 24.81 18.90
CA ALA A 716 3.42 24.67 19.75
C ALA A 716 4.42 23.66 19.16
N ALA A 717 3.94 22.52 18.65
CA ALA A 717 4.77 21.53 17.97
C ALA A 717 5.43 22.08 16.70
N THR A 718 4.71 22.89 15.91
CA THR A 718 5.25 23.56 14.71
C THR A 718 6.35 24.55 15.09
N GLN A 719 6.14 25.36 16.12
CA GLN A 719 7.16 26.29 16.64
C GLN A 719 8.41 25.54 17.12
N ALA A 720 8.23 24.48 17.91
CA ALA A 720 9.34 23.66 18.42
C ALA A 720 10.09 22.91 17.30
N ALA A 721 9.40 22.50 16.23
CA ALA A 721 10.04 21.95 15.03
C ALA A 721 10.87 23.00 14.29
N ALA A 722 10.34 24.22 14.15
CA ALA A 722 11.02 25.31 13.48
C ALA A 722 12.31 25.71 14.21
N GLU A 723 12.26 25.81 15.54
CA GLU A 723 13.42 26.12 16.38
C GLU A 723 14.51 25.03 16.28
N GLU A 724 14.10 23.76 16.35
CA GLU A 724 15.02 22.62 16.26
C GLU A 724 15.67 22.52 14.87
N ALA A 725 14.87 22.63 13.81
CA ALA A 725 15.35 22.52 12.44
C ALA A 725 16.06 23.80 11.93
N GLY A 726 16.01 24.88 12.70
CA GLY A 726 16.63 26.16 12.37
C GLY A 726 16.02 26.82 11.15
N VAL A 727 14.70 26.93 11.14
CA VAL A 727 13.89 27.54 10.07
C VAL A 727 12.95 28.59 10.70
N ALA A 728 12.38 29.48 9.89
CA ALA A 728 11.48 30.50 10.41
C ALA A 728 10.10 29.91 10.78
N PHE A 729 9.44 30.54 11.74
CA PHE A 729 8.09 30.19 12.19
C PHE A 729 7.16 31.39 12.05
N VAL A 730 5.94 31.15 11.57
CA VAL A 730 4.85 32.12 11.51
C VAL A 730 3.63 31.55 12.20
N ASP A 731 3.09 32.28 13.18
CA ASP A 731 1.91 31.87 13.94
C ASP A 731 0.64 32.36 13.25
N LEU A 732 -0.25 31.42 12.91
CA LEU A 732 -1.56 31.67 12.35
C LEU A 732 -2.69 31.33 13.32
N PHE A 733 -2.43 30.50 14.33
CA PHE A 733 -3.47 30.03 15.24
C PHE A 733 -3.99 31.16 16.10
N HIS A 734 -3.11 31.86 16.82
CA HIS A 734 -3.55 32.94 17.72
C HIS A 734 -4.15 34.13 16.96
N PRO A 735 -3.53 34.62 15.86
CA PRO A 735 -4.14 35.71 15.10
C PRO A 735 -5.50 35.33 14.48
N SER A 736 -5.66 34.11 13.95
CA SER A 736 -6.96 33.69 13.41
C SER A 736 -8.03 33.62 14.49
N LEU A 737 -7.70 33.16 15.70
CA LEU A 737 -8.62 33.18 16.84
C LEU A 737 -9.08 34.62 17.16
N GLU A 738 -8.15 35.57 17.21
CA GLU A 738 -8.49 36.99 17.42
C GLU A 738 -9.35 37.58 16.29
N LEU A 739 -9.09 37.19 15.04
CA LEU A 739 -9.90 37.62 13.90
C LEU A 739 -11.33 37.11 14.04
N TYR A 740 -11.51 35.84 14.40
CA TYR A 740 -12.84 35.23 14.57
C TYR A 740 -13.62 35.86 15.74
N GLU A 741 -12.96 36.19 16.85
CA GLU A 741 -13.59 36.88 17.98
C GLU A 741 -14.10 38.28 17.63
N LYS A 742 -13.41 38.98 16.72
CA LYS A 742 -13.74 40.36 16.31
C LYS A 742 -14.68 40.40 15.10
N ALA A 743 -14.83 39.29 14.38
CA ALA A 743 -15.60 39.24 13.15
C ALA A 743 -17.11 39.36 13.41
N GLN A 744 -17.78 40.21 12.64
CA GLN A 744 -19.25 40.34 12.69
C GLN A 744 -19.97 39.28 11.86
N GLN A 745 -19.27 38.69 10.90
CA GLN A 745 -19.75 37.62 10.01
C GLN A 745 -18.69 36.52 9.99
N PRO A 746 -19.09 35.24 9.87
CA PRO A 746 -18.13 34.14 9.81
C PRO A 746 -17.07 34.35 8.72
N LEU A 747 -15.80 34.25 9.10
CA LEU A 747 -14.65 34.32 8.19
C LEU A 747 -14.35 32.96 7.56
N THR A 748 -15.06 31.91 7.97
CA THR A 748 -15.04 30.58 7.38
C THR A 748 -16.41 30.17 6.85
N ILE A 749 -16.41 29.31 5.82
CA ILE A 749 -17.65 28.76 5.26
C ILE A 749 -18.20 27.58 6.08
N ASN A 750 -17.37 26.93 6.91
CA ASN A 750 -17.74 25.72 7.64
C ASN A 750 -16.98 25.54 8.97
N GLY A 751 -16.46 26.62 9.57
CA GLY A 751 -15.62 26.60 10.76
C GLY A 751 -14.13 26.38 10.45
N VAL A 752 -13.78 25.80 9.29
CA VAL A 752 -12.40 25.44 8.95
C VAL A 752 -11.88 26.21 7.74
N HIS A 753 -12.62 26.16 6.63
CA HIS A 753 -12.16 26.72 5.36
C HIS A 753 -12.55 28.20 5.27
N LEU A 754 -11.58 29.06 5.01
CA LEU A 754 -11.81 30.50 4.92
C LEU A 754 -12.76 30.85 3.77
N SER A 755 -13.56 31.90 4.00
CA SER A 755 -14.22 32.69 2.95
C SER A 755 -13.18 33.57 2.24
N GLU A 756 -13.56 34.26 1.17
CA GLU A 756 -12.66 35.21 0.50
C GLU A 756 -12.20 36.32 1.48
N ASP A 757 -13.12 36.83 2.31
CA ASP A 757 -12.79 37.86 3.30
C ASP A 757 -11.89 37.32 4.42
N GLY A 758 -12.16 36.10 4.90
CA GLY A 758 -11.26 35.43 5.84
C GLY A 758 -9.86 35.20 5.28
N ASN A 759 -9.76 34.80 4.00
CA ASN A 759 -8.48 34.67 3.31
C ASN A 759 -7.74 36.00 3.19
N LYS A 760 -8.44 37.08 2.88
CA LYS A 760 -7.87 38.44 2.82
C LYS A 760 -7.29 38.86 4.18
N GLN A 761 -8.06 38.72 5.26
CA GLN A 761 -7.61 39.12 6.60
C GLN A 761 -6.45 38.26 7.11
N LEU A 762 -6.48 36.94 6.87
CA LEU A 762 -5.35 36.07 7.22
C LEU A 762 -4.11 36.37 6.37
N ALA A 763 -4.27 36.74 5.09
CA ALA A 763 -3.17 37.14 4.24
C ALA A 763 -2.47 38.42 4.76
N GLU A 764 -3.21 39.38 5.32
CA GLU A 764 -2.64 40.57 5.99
C GLU A 764 -1.77 40.17 7.18
N VAL A 765 -2.25 39.23 8.00
CA VAL A 765 -1.49 38.66 9.12
C VAL A 765 -0.19 38.03 8.64
N ILE A 766 -0.27 37.16 7.62
CA ILE A 766 0.90 36.46 7.06
C ILE A 766 1.90 37.45 6.48
N ALA A 767 1.46 38.36 5.61
CA ALA A 767 2.31 39.34 4.97
C ALA A 767 2.99 40.24 6.00
N SER A 768 2.24 40.67 7.02
CA SER A 768 2.78 41.54 8.07
C SER A 768 3.87 40.87 8.90
N GLN A 769 3.67 39.59 9.27
CA GLN A 769 4.67 38.82 10.00
C GLN A 769 5.92 38.52 9.15
N LEU A 770 5.75 38.13 7.89
CA LEU A 770 6.88 37.83 6.99
C LEU A 770 7.73 39.05 6.64
N LEU A 771 7.10 40.23 6.53
CA LEU A 771 7.77 41.48 6.15
C LEU A 771 8.14 42.35 7.36
N ASN A 772 7.73 41.93 8.57
CA ASN A 772 7.92 42.65 9.82
C ASN A 772 7.46 44.12 9.75
N LYS A 773 6.29 44.35 9.12
CA LYS A 773 5.63 45.66 9.00
C LYS A 773 4.14 45.46 8.80
N SER A 774 3.32 46.47 9.10
CA SER A 774 1.87 46.37 8.81
C SER A 774 1.61 46.36 7.31
N VAL A 775 0.84 45.38 6.84
CA VAL A 775 0.40 45.25 5.44
C VAL A 775 -1.11 45.05 5.44
N SER A 776 -1.83 45.82 4.63
CA SER A 776 -3.29 45.77 4.56
C SER A 776 -3.76 45.79 3.10
N ALA A 777 -4.82 45.03 2.81
CA ALA A 777 -5.47 45.00 1.52
C ALA A 777 -6.20 46.32 1.25
N SER A 778 -6.23 46.72 -0.01
CA SER A 778 -7.01 47.88 -0.46
C SER A 778 -7.62 47.63 -1.83
N GLY A 779 -8.71 48.33 -2.15
CA GLY A 779 -9.35 48.23 -3.47
C GLY A 779 -8.42 48.60 -4.63
N ALA A 780 -7.37 49.38 -4.38
CA ALA A 780 -6.35 49.72 -5.38
C ALA A 780 -5.55 48.50 -5.86
N MET A 781 -5.54 47.40 -5.10
CA MET A 781 -4.81 46.17 -5.41
C MET A 781 -5.60 45.21 -6.31
N GLU A 782 -6.85 45.52 -6.67
CA GLU A 782 -7.69 44.56 -7.41
C GLU A 782 -7.09 44.20 -8.78
N ALA A 783 -6.51 45.17 -9.50
CA ALA A 783 -5.85 44.88 -10.78
C ALA A 783 -4.62 43.96 -10.63
N LEU A 784 -3.90 44.07 -9.51
CA LEU A 784 -2.80 43.15 -9.17
C LEU A 784 -3.36 41.77 -8.81
N ARG A 785 -4.41 41.72 -8.01
CA ARG A 785 -5.07 40.47 -7.61
C ARG A 785 -5.59 39.69 -8.81
N GLN A 786 -6.22 40.36 -9.79
CA GLN A 786 -6.68 39.71 -11.01
C GLN A 786 -5.52 39.11 -11.83
N ALA A 787 -4.37 39.79 -11.89
CA ALA A 787 -3.18 39.22 -12.54
C ALA A 787 -2.64 38.00 -11.78
N VAL A 788 -2.67 38.03 -10.44
CA VAL A 788 -2.30 36.88 -9.60
C VAL A 788 -3.25 35.70 -9.81
N LEU A 789 -4.56 35.95 -9.89
CA LEU A 789 -5.57 34.92 -10.12
C LEU A 789 -5.42 34.28 -11.50
N ASP A 790 -5.19 35.07 -12.55
CA ASP A 790 -4.91 34.55 -13.90
C ASP A 790 -3.65 33.67 -13.90
N LYS A 791 -2.56 34.11 -13.27
CA LYS A 791 -1.35 33.30 -13.09
C LYS A 791 -1.64 32.00 -12.30
N ASN A 792 -2.42 32.08 -11.22
CA ASN A 792 -2.77 30.94 -10.39
C ASN A 792 -3.60 29.90 -11.16
N LEU A 793 -4.51 30.33 -12.04
CA LEU A 793 -5.31 29.41 -12.86
C LEU A 793 -4.43 28.49 -13.72
N HIS A 794 -3.42 29.05 -14.39
CA HIS A 794 -2.51 28.30 -15.25
C HIS A 794 -1.62 27.36 -14.42
N TRP A 795 -1.06 27.85 -13.31
CA TRP A 795 -0.24 27.03 -12.43
C TRP A 795 -1.04 25.92 -11.74
N TRP A 796 -2.27 26.20 -11.33
CA TRP A 796 -3.14 25.21 -10.70
C TRP A 796 -3.46 24.08 -11.66
N ASN A 797 -3.82 24.38 -12.92
CA ASN A 797 -4.03 23.35 -13.94
C ASN A 797 -2.73 22.59 -14.26
N ARG A 798 -1.58 23.26 -14.16
CA ARG A 798 -0.26 22.62 -14.32
C ARG A 798 0.07 21.62 -13.23
N TYR A 799 -0.18 21.99 -11.98
CA TYR A 799 0.18 21.18 -10.81
C TYR A 799 -0.88 20.13 -10.49
N ARG A 800 -2.15 20.48 -10.66
CA ARG A 800 -3.34 19.68 -10.38
C ARG A 800 -4.25 19.64 -11.60
N ALA A 801 -3.87 18.81 -12.56
CA ALA A 801 -4.70 18.59 -13.73
C ALA A 801 -6.00 17.85 -13.40
N SER A 802 -7.07 18.18 -14.13
CA SER A 802 -8.42 17.66 -13.91
C SER A 802 -8.52 16.13 -14.06
N ASP A 803 -7.84 15.56 -15.07
CA ASP A 803 -7.73 14.09 -15.23
C ASP A 803 -6.27 13.65 -15.17
N GLY A 804 -5.79 13.38 -13.95
CA GLY A 804 -4.44 12.89 -13.75
C GLY A 804 -4.22 11.46 -14.27
N ASN A 805 -5.27 10.68 -14.54
CA ASN A 805 -5.14 9.31 -15.04
C ASN A 805 -4.85 9.27 -16.55
N ASP A 806 -5.41 10.22 -17.30
CA ASP A 806 -5.13 10.42 -18.72
C ASP A 806 -3.78 11.11 -18.96
N ILE A 807 -3.29 11.91 -18.02
CA ILE A 807 -1.98 12.59 -18.15
C ILE A 807 -0.84 11.70 -17.65
N TRP A 808 -0.95 11.14 -16.45
CA TRP A 808 0.13 10.36 -15.81
C TRP A 808 -0.24 8.90 -15.54
N GLY A 809 -1.54 8.59 -15.40
CA GLY A 809 -1.98 7.27 -14.97
C GLY A 809 -2.05 6.23 -16.08
N GLY A 810 -2.84 5.19 -15.84
CA GLY A 810 -2.93 4.04 -16.74
C GLY A 810 -3.56 4.36 -18.10
N ARG A 811 -4.28 5.48 -18.22
CA ARG A 811 -4.87 5.89 -19.50
C ARG A 811 -3.93 6.75 -20.35
N SER A 812 -2.90 7.33 -19.75
CA SER A 812 -1.85 8.05 -20.48
C SER A 812 -1.18 7.20 -21.56
N THR A 813 -1.11 5.88 -21.35
CA THR A 813 -0.49 4.92 -22.28
C THR A 813 -1.44 4.42 -23.37
N LEU A 814 -2.73 4.79 -23.33
CA LEU A 814 -3.68 4.38 -24.36
C LEU A 814 -3.32 5.02 -25.69
N LYS A 815 -3.31 4.20 -26.74
CA LYS A 815 -2.99 4.59 -28.11
C LYS A 815 -4.22 4.51 -29.00
N PHE A 816 -4.34 5.48 -29.88
CA PHE A 816 -5.50 5.71 -30.73
C PHE A 816 -5.13 5.64 -32.21
N VAL A 817 -5.50 6.63 -33.02
CA VAL A 817 -5.12 6.69 -34.44
C VAL A 817 -3.62 6.97 -34.57
N ASP A 818 -2.97 6.34 -35.54
CA ASP A 818 -1.53 6.45 -35.81
C ASP A 818 -0.62 6.17 -34.61
N ASP A 819 -1.08 5.29 -33.70
CA ASP A 819 -0.39 4.93 -32.45
C ASP A 819 -0.10 6.12 -31.51
N GLN A 820 -0.74 7.28 -31.74
CA GLN A 820 -0.65 8.46 -30.87
C GLN A 820 -1.33 8.18 -29.52
N SER A 821 -0.62 8.47 -28.44
CA SER A 821 -1.05 8.26 -27.07
C SER A 821 -1.53 9.53 -26.37
N ASN A 822 -2.34 9.36 -25.32
CA ASN A 822 -2.75 10.48 -24.46
C ASN A 822 -1.54 11.20 -23.85
N ALA A 823 -0.50 10.47 -23.43
CA ALA A 823 0.71 11.08 -22.88
C ALA A 823 1.44 11.96 -23.89
N GLU A 824 1.55 11.53 -25.16
CA GLU A 824 2.20 12.29 -26.23
C GLU A 824 1.49 13.61 -26.53
N VAL A 825 0.18 13.69 -26.28
CA VAL A 825 -0.60 14.93 -26.45
C VAL A 825 -0.57 15.79 -25.19
N LEU A 826 -0.91 15.20 -24.04
CA LEU A 826 -1.21 15.94 -22.81
C LEU A 826 0.03 16.29 -21.98
N GLN A 827 1.13 15.53 -22.05
CA GLN A 827 2.36 15.89 -21.32
C GLN A 827 3.01 17.18 -21.88
N PRO A 828 3.08 17.40 -23.22
CA PRO A 828 3.51 18.69 -23.78
C PRO A 828 2.67 19.89 -23.34
N GLU A 829 1.34 19.72 -23.15
CA GLU A 829 0.47 20.79 -22.66
C GLU A 829 0.87 21.27 -21.25
N LEU A 830 1.41 20.39 -20.41
CA LEU A 830 1.98 20.81 -19.13
C LEU A 830 3.16 21.79 -19.30
N THR A 831 3.96 21.63 -20.36
CA THR A 831 5.03 22.58 -20.68
C THR A 831 4.47 23.90 -21.19
N MET A 832 3.36 23.88 -21.94
CA MET A 832 2.65 25.09 -22.34
C MET A 832 2.17 25.87 -21.11
N LEU A 833 1.58 25.19 -20.13
CA LEU A 833 1.14 25.82 -18.88
C LEU A 833 2.29 26.35 -18.03
N ASP A 834 3.47 25.71 -18.06
CA ASP A 834 4.69 26.24 -17.43
C ASP A 834 5.09 27.60 -18.05
N VAL A 835 5.08 27.70 -19.39
CA VAL A 835 5.40 28.95 -20.12
C VAL A 835 4.36 30.03 -19.87
N MET A 836 3.07 29.67 -19.98
CA MET A 836 1.96 30.60 -19.71
C MET A 836 2.03 31.17 -18.29
N THR A 837 2.31 30.32 -17.29
CA THR A 837 2.48 30.74 -15.90
C THR A 837 3.65 31.73 -15.76
N ALA A 838 4.80 31.43 -16.39
CA ALA A 838 5.98 32.30 -16.35
C ALA A 838 5.72 33.67 -17.01
N ASN A 839 5.01 33.71 -18.14
CA ASN A 839 4.64 34.96 -18.82
C ASN A 839 3.79 35.88 -17.94
N ARG A 840 3.01 35.30 -17.02
CA ARG A 840 2.11 36.03 -16.11
C ARG A 840 2.81 36.54 -14.86
N ASP A 841 3.96 35.96 -14.45
CA ASP A 841 4.79 36.54 -13.38
C ASP A 841 5.20 37.99 -13.75
N ASP A 842 5.58 38.20 -15.02
CA ASP A 842 5.93 39.50 -15.59
C ASP A 842 4.80 40.54 -15.51
N VAL A 843 3.57 40.08 -15.75
CA VAL A 843 2.37 40.91 -15.64
C VAL A 843 2.10 41.26 -14.19
N VAL A 844 2.20 40.29 -13.28
CA VAL A 844 2.06 40.51 -11.82
C VAL A 844 3.05 41.57 -11.33
N TRP A 845 4.33 41.47 -11.69
CA TRP A 845 5.33 42.47 -11.28
C TRP A 845 5.07 43.85 -11.88
N ASN A 846 4.59 43.92 -13.13
CA ASN A 846 4.23 45.18 -13.76
C ASN A 846 3.02 45.83 -13.06
N ARG A 847 2.01 45.04 -12.70
CA ARG A 847 0.83 45.49 -11.95
C ARG A 847 1.20 45.99 -10.55
N ALA A 848 2.15 45.34 -9.89
CA ALA A 848 2.60 45.71 -8.55
C ALA A 848 3.17 47.14 -8.47
N VAL A 849 3.68 47.68 -9.59
CA VAL A 849 4.17 49.06 -9.70
C VAL A 849 3.19 49.99 -10.44
N GLY A 850 1.93 49.59 -10.59
CA GLY A 850 0.86 50.39 -11.22
C GLY A 850 0.82 50.35 -12.76
N GLY A 851 1.52 49.42 -13.39
CA GLY A 851 1.54 49.25 -14.84
C GLY A 851 0.31 48.55 -15.43
N ASN A 852 0.26 48.47 -16.76
CA ASN A 852 -0.82 47.85 -17.53
C ASN A 852 -0.33 46.95 -18.67
N LYS A 853 0.71 46.14 -18.41
CA LYS A 853 1.23 45.17 -19.38
C LYS A 853 0.18 44.10 -19.68
N ALA A 854 -0.05 43.83 -20.97
CA ALA A 854 -0.85 42.70 -21.43
C ALA A 854 -0.03 41.40 -21.37
N VAL A 855 -0.72 40.27 -21.20
CA VAL A 855 -0.09 38.95 -21.31
C VAL A 855 0.38 38.73 -22.75
N ASP A 856 1.59 38.18 -22.90
CA ASP A 856 2.15 37.78 -24.19
C ASP A 856 2.47 36.28 -24.16
N ASP A 857 1.66 35.48 -24.86
CA ASP A 857 1.81 34.03 -24.98
C ASP A 857 2.36 33.62 -26.36
N SER A 858 2.94 34.55 -27.12
CA SER A 858 3.52 34.26 -28.44
C SER A 858 4.68 33.25 -28.39
N ASN A 859 5.29 33.06 -27.22
CA ASN A 859 6.35 32.08 -26.96
C ASN A 859 5.82 30.71 -26.49
N VAL A 860 4.51 30.53 -26.31
CA VAL A 860 3.95 29.25 -25.87
C VAL A 860 4.11 28.21 -26.99
N PRO A 861 4.65 27.01 -26.69
CA PRO A 861 4.75 25.93 -27.67
C PRO A 861 3.40 25.60 -28.28
N LYS A 862 3.38 25.23 -29.57
CA LYS A 862 2.14 24.80 -30.22
C LYS A 862 1.65 23.47 -29.61
N PRO A 863 0.33 23.29 -29.44
CA PRO A 863 -0.22 22.00 -29.00
C PRO A 863 0.09 20.92 -30.04
N VAL A 864 0.19 19.68 -29.57
CA VAL A 864 0.33 18.51 -30.45
C VAL A 864 -1.00 18.30 -31.18
N PRO A 865 -1.03 18.24 -32.53
CA PRO A 865 -2.27 17.96 -33.26
C PRO A 865 -2.82 16.59 -32.88
N VAL A 866 -4.12 16.53 -32.56
CA VAL A 866 -4.83 15.28 -32.23
C VAL A 866 -5.47 14.72 -33.50
N VAL A 867 -5.25 13.43 -33.77
CA VAL A 867 -5.89 12.74 -34.89
C VAL A 867 -7.23 12.16 -34.44
N SER A 868 -8.31 12.47 -35.17
CA SER A 868 -9.67 12.02 -34.82
C SER A 868 -9.81 10.50 -34.93
N ASN A 869 -10.45 9.87 -33.93
CA ASN A 869 -10.82 8.46 -33.97
C ASN A 869 -11.97 8.14 -34.95
N VAL A 870 -12.70 9.15 -35.43
CA VAL A 870 -13.84 8.97 -36.34
C VAL A 870 -13.36 8.60 -37.74
N GLY A 871 -13.77 7.43 -38.25
CA GLY A 871 -13.37 6.91 -39.57
C GLY A 871 -11.94 6.36 -39.64
N GLY A 872 -11.25 6.28 -38.50
CA GLY A 872 -9.79 6.11 -38.42
C GLY A 872 -9.27 4.67 -38.37
N GLY A 873 -10.13 3.64 -38.39
CA GLY A 873 -9.71 2.24 -38.49
C GLY A 873 -8.70 1.76 -37.42
N SER A 874 -8.60 2.46 -36.29
CA SER A 874 -7.69 2.13 -35.20
C SER A 874 -8.10 0.80 -34.56
N LYS A 875 -7.16 0.04 -34.02
CA LYS A 875 -7.47 -1.17 -33.23
C LYS A 875 -8.37 -0.88 -32.02
N SER A 876 -8.35 0.35 -31.54
CA SER A 876 -9.16 0.85 -30.42
C SER A 876 -10.52 1.40 -30.87
N SER A 877 -10.75 1.52 -32.19
CA SER A 877 -11.98 2.05 -32.74
C SER A 877 -13.01 0.93 -32.91
N SER A 878 -14.28 1.30 -32.76
CA SER A 878 -15.42 0.40 -32.90
C SER A 878 -16.34 1.05 -33.90
N ALA A 879 -16.65 0.39 -35.01
CA ALA A 879 -17.49 0.96 -36.06
C ALA A 879 -18.85 1.46 -35.51
N GLU A 880 -19.41 0.80 -34.49
CA GLU A 880 -20.63 1.24 -33.80
C GLU A 880 -20.48 2.53 -32.97
N LYS A 881 -19.25 2.87 -32.55
CA LYS A 881 -18.93 4.02 -31.68
C LYS A 881 -18.28 5.18 -32.41
N GLU A 882 -17.81 4.97 -33.64
CA GLU A 882 -17.16 6.01 -34.44
C GLU A 882 -18.12 7.12 -34.85
N GLY A 883 -19.44 6.89 -34.78
CA GLY A 883 -20.45 7.90 -35.13
C GLY A 883 -20.32 8.34 -36.59
N SER A 884 -20.89 9.50 -36.91
CA SER A 884 -20.75 10.15 -38.22
C SER A 884 -20.18 11.55 -38.03
N LEU A 885 -19.34 12.00 -38.95
CA LEU A 885 -18.98 13.43 -39.08
C LEU A 885 -20.10 14.24 -39.73
N GLU A 886 -21.11 13.57 -40.30
CA GLU A 886 -22.33 14.21 -40.77
C GLU A 886 -23.30 14.36 -39.59
N TYR A 887 -23.41 15.58 -39.09
CA TYR A 887 -24.39 15.95 -38.08
C TYR A 887 -25.68 16.40 -38.77
N LEU A 888 -26.77 15.70 -38.50
CA LEU A 888 -28.10 16.05 -39.02
C LEU A 888 -28.66 17.25 -38.23
N SER A 889 -29.32 18.17 -38.92
CA SER A 889 -30.06 19.24 -38.25
C SER A 889 -31.26 18.70 -37.49
N GLY A 890 -31.79 19.49 -36.53
CA GLY A 890 -32.97 19.09 -35.76
C GLY A 890 -34.17 18.70 -36.62
N GLU A 891 -34.38 19.38 -37.76
CA GLU A 891 -35.44 19.04 -38.72
C GLU A 891 -35.19 17.72 -39.47
N GLU A 892 -33.94 17.44 -39.84
CA GLU A 892 -33.57 16.19 -40.51
C GLU A 892 -33.68 14.99 -39.56
N VAL A 893 -33.34 15.17 -38.28
CA VAL A 893 -33.50 14.13 -37.24
C VAL A 893 -34.97 13.78 -37.04
N LEU A 894 -35.90 14.74 -37.07
CA LEU A 894 -37.34 14.47 -36.94
C LEU A 894 -37.84 13.44 -37.97
N ASN A 895 -37.32 13.49 -39.19
CA ASN A 895 -37.69 12.56 -40.26
C ASN A 895 -37.18 11.11 -40.04
N GLN A 896 -36.24 10.91 -39.10
CA GLN A 896 -35.70 9.59 -38.77
C GLN A 896 -36.32 8.97 -37.51
N ILE A 897 -37.14 9.72 -36.77
CA ILE A 897 -37.76 9.24 -35.54
C ILE A 897 -39.06 8.49 -35.86
N ALA A 898 -39.11 7.20 -35.54
CA ALA A 898 -40.34 6.44 -35.58
C ALA A 898 -41.22 6.79 -34.36
N VAL A 899 -42.36 7.43 -34.60
CA VAL A 899 -43.29 7.83 -33.54
C VAL A 899 -44.40 6.80 -33.38
N ALA A 900 -44.68 6.39 -32.13
CA ALA A 900 -45.76 5.46 -31.83
C ALA A 900 -47.13 6.05 -32.20
N LYS A 901 -48.08 5.18 -32.59
CA LYS A 901 -49.42 5.61 -33.00
C LYS A 901 -50.10 6.42 -31.87
N GLY A 902 -50.52 7.65 -32.19
CA GLY A 902 -51.18 8.57 -31.26
C GLY A 902 -50.25 9.57 -30.57
N PHE A 903 -48.95 9.57 -30.92
CA PHE A 903 -47.97 10.54 -30.44
C PHE A 903 -47.48 11.43 -31.57
N GLU A 904 -46.98 12.62 -31.23
CA GLU A 904 -46.36 13.61 -32.11
C GLU A 904 -45.02 14.05 -31.50
N VAL A 905 -44.02 14.34 -32.34
CA VAL A 905 -42.71 14.88 -31.93
C VAL A 905 -42.48 16.18 -32.70
N SER A 906 -42.01 17.22 -32.00
CA SER A 906 -41.71 18.53 -32.59
C SER A 906 -40.34 19.05 -32.12
N LEU A 907 -39.68 19.86 -32.96
CA LEU A 907 -38.39 20.46 -32.64
C LEU A 907 -38.59 21.67 -31.71
N PHE A 908 -38.13 21.57 -30.47
CA PHE A 908 -38.23 22.65 -29.49
C PHE A 908 -37.06 23.65 -29.62
N ALA A 909 -35.82 23.15 -29.66
CA ALA A 909 -34.59 23.93 -29.72
C ALA A 909 -33.48 23.16 -30.45
N ASP A 910 -32.62 23.87 -31.18
CA ASP A 910 -31.40 23.35 -31.82
C ASP A 910 -30.29 24.39 -31.76
N GLU A 911 -29.08 23.98 -32.14
CA GLU A 911 -27.88 24.83 -32.13
C GLU A 911 -27.92 25.99 -33.14
N LYS A 912 -28.78 25.92 -34.17
CA LYS A 912 -29.00 27.04 -35.09
C LYS A 912 -29.76 28.18 -34.42
N ARG A 913 -30.71 27.84 -33.53
CA ARG A 913 -31.50 28.82 -32.78
C ARG A 913 -30.82 29.25 -31.49
N PHE A 914 -30.06 28.35 -30.87
CA PHE A 914 -29.34 28.55 -29.61
C PHE A 914 -27.94 27.95 -29.72
N PRO A 915 -26.95 28.70 -30.27
CA PRO A 915 -25.59 28.21 -30.48
C PRO A 915 -24.92 27.66 -29.21
N GLU A 916 -25.34 28.14 -28.05
CA GLU A 916 -24.86 27.70 -26.74
C GLU A 916 -25.33 26.29 -26.36
N LEU A 917 -26.21 25.63 -27.14
CA LEU A 917 -26.69 24.26 -26.93
C LEU A 917 -25.89 23.18 -27.70
N VAL A 918 -24.69 23.48 -28.20
CA VAL A 918 -23.89 22.59 -29.08
C VAL A 918 -23.46 21.25 -28.42
N ASN A 919 -23.59 21.07 -27.10
CA ASN A 919 -23.27 19.81 -26.42
C ASN A 919 -24.01 19.65 -25.07
N PRO A 920 -25.34 19.43 -25.06
CA PRO A 920 -26.12 19.41 -23.83
C PRO A 920 -25.87 18.09 -23.09
N VAL A 921 -25.25 18.17 -21.91
CA VAL A 921 -24.92 17.00 -21.08
C VAL A 921 -25.99 16.69 -20.05
N GLN A 922 -26.80 17.68 -19.66
CA GLN A 922 -27.93 17.49 -18.77
C GLN A 922 -29.04 18.48 -19.05
N LEU A 923 -30.28 18.01 -19.04
CA LEU A 923 -31.48 18.81 -19.28
C LEU A 923 -32.50 18.56 -18.15
N GLN A 924 -33.10 19.62 -17.61
CA GLN A 924 -34.16 19.50 -16.62
C GLN A 924 -35.20 20.62 -16.74
N PHE A 925 -36.48 20.25 -16.67
CA PHE A 925 -37.56 21.23 -16.54
C PHE A 925 -37.80 21.57 -15.08
N ASP A 926 -37.94 22.85 -14.76
CA ASP A 926 -38.42 23.27 -13.44
C ASP A 926 -39.95 23.25 -13.35
N THR A 927 -40.48 23.50 -12.15
CA THR A 927 -41.93 23.51 -11.88
C THR A 927 -42.68 24.64 -12.59
N LYS A 928 -41.99 25.55 -13.29
CA LYS A 928 -42.56 26.61 -14.11
C LYS A 928 -42.48 26.29 -15.61
N GLY A 929 -42.06 25.08 -15.98
CA GLY A 929 -41.95 24.65 -17.37
C GLY A 929 -40.76 25.22 -18.12
N ARG A 930 -39.75 25.76 -17.42
CA ARG A 930 -38.52 26.26 -18.06
C ARG A 930 -37.51 25.13 -18.19
N LEU A 931 -36.91 24.98 -19.37
CA LEU A 931 -35.83 24.04 -19.62
C LEU A 931 -34.48 24.64 -19.18
N TRP A 932 -33.81 23.97 -18.26
CA TRP A 932 -32.42 24.25 -17.88
C TRP A 932 -31.51 23.24 -18.57
N ALA A 933 -30.51 23.75 -19.29
CA ALA A 933 -29.53 22.94 -19.99
C ALA A 933 -28.13 23.21 -19.45
N ALA A 934 -27.46 22.18 -18.96
CA ALA A 934 -26.01 22.19 -18.75
C ALA A 934 -25.36 21.74 -20.06
N VAL A 935 -24.49 22.59 -20.59
CA VAL A 935 -23.85 22.38 -21.89
C VAL A 935 -22.35 22.38 -21.67
N TRP A 936 -21.63 21.46 -22.29
CA TRP A 936 -20.18 21.53 -22.32
C TRP A 936 -19.73 22.58 -23.35
N PRO A 937 -18.82 23.50 -22.97
CA PRO A 937 -18.33 24.55 -23.86
C PRO A 937 -17.45 24.02 -24.99
#